data_AF-A0AA40DBR9-F1
#
_entry.id   AF-A0AA40DBR9-F1
#
_cell.length_a   1.000
_cell.length_b   1.000
_cell.length_c   1.000
_cell.angle_alpha   90.00
_cell.angle_beta   90.00
_cell.angle_gamma   90.00
#
_symmetry.space_group_name_H-M   'P 1'
#
loop_
_entity.id
_entity.type
_entity.pdbx_description
1 polymer ?
#
loop_
_entity_poly.entity_id
_entity_poly.type
_entity_poly.pdbx_seq_one_letter_code
_entity_poly.pdbx_strand_id
1 'polypeptide(L)'
;MMRHALFVLAFWLCLCGTGTCKGWKGDWERYIRAPEDKRRIVPREIWKTEGDVEVEIKGGRETVVVRIGEGGWVTWGFGENISGRVCLVVEAVGGGLEEVSLGYSESVVFAGPVPDATTDRRMRDLPLLMGVPAGKGEVVCVGGEFVRGAFGYFTVYVPEGDDDDDDGGRGWFQEVWTRGQKVLGLGGKKEKKKKQITISDVWVNCTSFPSQGNNGKEAYTGYFSSSSDLLNRIWYAGAYTLQLGTIDPREGGALIDYNRIVDHNKSPTGSWYSNFTISDGESVTTDGAKRDRMVWPGDMFIAIPSIAVSTGDYVSIKNALGVIFKNQYFDGRLPYAGPPMGVTDNREFSDTYHLHSLLGVYGYVLWSGDLGYLREIWGQYLFALHHSISIVDDMGLVHVTSTADWLRPGMTGHNLEASALLYTVLSRSGTLAGWLGYDVPPLWGVTQKRLETGFSRLYCPELGLFSDNIGQRSCYPEEGQRYHPILPQDGNSWLLISGADLTPSGHPFKSPKSRFRAPSPLPNGPPTRWQISEGLRKRWVKHGAPCPEFPNTISPFASGFELLGHVYSGEIDTAVELMLLEWGHLVNGDGFNNGSTLAEGFRIDGDIQYPAYPSRARNSLAHGWASGPTWVLTEWVLGIEIKTPGGGEWEVKGTLTKWLGWVRGGVTLGNGGRVEVKVWRVVSKSENEKGVVWEVKADGDTKGAVMGMEIKGGERVVVLVREGEQGERIDLREVKVVGKENEEWYRNTVVGYGEDEWVFDEEWKEPVMEKREQGVVDWEVMEENFRTEVWEGWEAHVGWVREAGDL
;
A
#
# COMPACT_ATOMS: atom_id res chain seq x y z
N MET A 1 -39.32 2.85 -24.04
CA MET A 1 -38.14 3.46 -23.37
C MET A 1 -38.17 3.34 -21.84
N MET A 2 -39.31 3.47 -21.14
CA MET A 2 -39.36 3.29 -19.67
C MET A 2 -39.19 1.84 -19.16
N ARG A 3 -39.44 0.81 -19.97
CA ARG A 3 -39.26 -0.60 -19.55
C ARG A 3 -37.81 -1.13 -19.62
N HIS A 4 -36.92 -0.47 -20.36
CA HIS A 4 -35.49 -0.83 -20.39
C HIS A 4 -34.71 -0.18 -19.23
N ALA A 5 -35.11 1.01 -18.77
CA ALA A 5 -34.49 1.65 -17.61
C ALA A 5 -34.77 0.89 -16.29
N LEU A 6 -35.93 0.24 -16.17
CA LEU A 6 -36.28 -0.59 -15.01
C LEU A 6 -35.54 -1.94 -14.98
N PHE A 7 -35.10 -2.46 -16.13
CA PHE A 7 -34.27 -3.68 -16.17
C PHE A 7 -32.80 -3.39 -15.81
N VAL A 8 -32.28 -2.20 -16.15
CA VAL A 8 -30.91 -1.79 -15.80
C VAL A 8 -30.77 -1.44 -14.32
N LEU A 9 -31.77 -0.81 -13.70
CA LEU A 9 -31.75 -0.56 -12.24
C LEU A 9 -31.94 -1.85 -11.41
N ALA A 10 -32.71 -2.82 -11.90
CA ALA A 10 -32.90 -4.09 -11.19
C ALA A 10 -31.69 -5.03 -11.31
N PHE A 11 -30.88 -4.92 -12.37
CA PHE A 11 -29.67 -5.75 -12.54
C PHE A 11 -28.51 -5.29 -11.64
N TRP A 12 -28.39 -3.98 -11.37
CA TRP A 12 -27.37 -3.45 -10.46
C TRP A 12 -27.65 -3.74 -8.98
N LEU A 13 -28.92 -3.78 -8.58
CA LEU A 13 -29.31 -4.07 -7.20
C LEU A 13 -29.34 -5.57 -6.86
N CYS A 14 -29.26 -6.48 -7.85
CA CYS A 14 -29.48 -7.92 -7.62
C CYS A 14 -28.23 -8.81 -7.80
N LEU A 15 -27.07 -8.27 -8.18
CA LEU A 15 -25.83 -9.07 -8.32
C LEU A 15 -24.68 -8.71 -7.36
N CYS A 16 -24.71 -7.55 -6.69
CA CYS A 16 -23.82 -7.25 -5.55
C CYS A 16 -24.51 -6.52 -4.38
N GLY A 17 -25.80 -6.21 -4.49
CA GLY A 17 -26.60 -5.68 -3.39
C GLY A 17 -27.29 -6.82 -2.64
N THR A 18 -26.83 -7.14 -1.43
CA THR A 18 -27.44 -8.09 -0.46
C THR A 18 -27.24 -9.60 -0.67
N GLY A 19 -26.59 -10.04 -1.75
CA GLY A 19 -26.14 -11.43 -1.92
C GLY A 19 -24.62 -11.50 -2.02
N THR A 20 -23.93 -11.95 -0.97
CA THR A 20 -22.48 -12.16 -0.99
C THR A 20 -22.10 -13.08 -2.15
N CYS A 21 -21.39 -12.56 -3.15
CA CYS A 21 -20.54 -13.40 -4.00
C CYS A 21 -19.55 -14.10 -3.06
N LYS A 22 -19.85 -15.35 -2.67
CA LYS A 22 -19.03 -16.09 -1.70
C LYS A 22 -17.58 -16.14 -2.20
N GLY A 23 -16.64 -15.81 -1.32
CA GLY A 23 -15.21 -15.90 -1.62
C GLY A 23 -14.78 -17.28 -2.09
N TRP A 24 -13.66 -17.34 -2.80
CA TRP A 24 -13.13 -18.60 -3.33
C TRP A 24 -12.67 -19.50 -2.19
N LYS A 25 -13.02 -20.79 -2.26
CA LYS A 25 -12.66 -21.81 -1.25
C LYS A 25 -11.52 -22.69 -1.76
N GLY A 26 -10.53 -22.93 -0.90
CA GLY A 26 -9.38 -23.79 -1.19
C GLY A 26 -8.23 -23.61 -0.22
N ASP A 27 -7.15 -24.35 -0.44
CA ASP A 27 -6.05 -24.50 0.55
C ASP A 27 -5.27 -23.21 0.81
N TRP A 28 -5.43 -22.22 -0.06
CA TRP A 28 -4.84 -20.88 0.07
C TRP A 28 -5.49 -20.06 1.19
N GLU A 29 -6.67 -20.43 1.70
CA GLU A 29 -7.32 -19.75 2.83
C GLU A 29 -6.43 -19.67 4.08
N ARG A 30 -5.42 -20.56 4.21
CA ARG A 30 -4.41 -20.53 5.28
C ARG A 30 -3.53 -19.27 5.27
N TYR A 31 -3.41 -18.62 4.11
CA TYR A 31 -2.61 -17.39 3.97
C TYR A 31 -3.42 -16.13 4.25
N ILE A 32 -4.76 -16.23 4.30
CA ILE A 32 -5.62 -15.09 4.61
C ILE A 32 -5.44 -14.70 6.08
N ARG A 33 -4.94 -13.47 6.29
CA ARG A 33 -4.67 -12.90 7.62
C ARG A 33 -5.86 -12.21 8.27
N ALA A 34 -6.92 -12.00 7.50
CA ALA A 34 -8.16 -11.40 7.98
C ALA A 34 -8.79 -12.23 9.12
N PRO A 35 -9.36 -11.58 10.15
CA PRO A 35 -10.02 -12.27 11.25
C PRO A 35 -11.30 -12.98 10.78
N GLU A 36 -11.54 -14.19 11.31
CA GLU A 36 -12.77 -14.96 11.05
C GLU A 36 -14.01 -14.38 11.73
N ASP A 37 -13.82 -13.73 12.88
CA ASP A 37 -14.87 -12.98 13.57
C ASP A 37 -14.36 -11.59 13.94
N LYS A 38 -14.79 -10.59 13.17
CA LYS A 38 -14.50 -9.17 13.44
C LYS A 38 -14.96 -8.71 14.81
N ARG A 39 -16.02 -9.30 15.36
CA ARG A 39 -16.64 -8.82 16.61
C ARG A 39 -15.79 -9.14 17.84
N ARG A 40 -14.92 -10.15 17.72
CA ARG A 40 -14.17 -10.68 18.84
C ARG A 40 -12.86 -11.32 18.39
N ILE A 41 -11.84 -10.48 18.21
CA ILE A 41 -10.47 -10.92 18.00
C ILE A 41 -9.77 -11.05 19.36
N VAL A 42 -9.36 -12.26 19.72
CA VAL A 42 -8.67 -12.52 20.99
C VAL A 42 -7.15 -12.60 20.79
N PRO A 43 -6.33 -12.21 21.78
CA PRO A 43 -4.89 -12.42 21.74
C PRO A 43 -4.52 -13.88 21.55
N ARG A 44 -3.42 -14.14 20.82
CA ARG A 44 -2.84 -15.47 20.67
C ARG A 44 -2.00 -15.84 21.90
N GLU A 45 -1.32 -14.86 22.49
CA GLU A 45 -0.42 -15.07 23.62
C GLU A 45 -0.25 -13.82 24.49
N ILE A 46 0.24 -14.03 25.72
CA ILE A 46 0.87 -12.98 26.51
C ILE A 46 2.34 -12.94 26.07
N TRP A 47 2.73 -11.88 25.38
CA TRP A 47 4.05 -11.75 24.77
C TRP A 47 5.13 -11.37 25.79
N LYS A 48 4.85 -10.37 26.65
CA LYS A 48 5.78 -9.92 27.68
C LYS A 48 5.05 -9.35 28.89
N THR A 49 5.64 -9.56 30.06
CA THR A 49 5.21 -8.98 31.35
C THR A 49 6.41 -8.35 32.03
N GLU A 50 6.22 -7.22 32.70
CA GLU A 50 7.28 -6.55 33.47
C GLU A 50 6.66 -5.86 34.70
N GLY A 51 7.41 -5.75 35.81
CA GLY A 51 6.93 -5.17 37.07
C GLY A 51 6.05 -6.12 37.90
N ASP A 52 5.14 -5.56 38.71
CA ASP A 52 4.23 -6.33 39.58
C ASP A 52 3.10 -6.96 38.76
N VAL A 53 3.35 -8.15 38.22
CA VAL A 53 2.37 -8.90 37.43
C VAL A 53 2.28 -10.35 37.91
N GLU A 54 1.06 -10.82 38.15
CA GLU A 54 0.77 -12.23 38.44
C GLU A 54 -0.20 -12.79 37.39
N VAL A 55 0.16 -13.93 36.79
CA VAL A 55 -0.65 -14.63 35.80
C VAL A 55 -1.15 -15.94 36.40
N GLU A 56 -2.46 -16.06 36.58
CA GLU A 56 -3.14 -17.25 37.05
C GLU A 56 -3.90 -17.93 35.90
N ILE A 57 -3.71 -19.25 35.74
CA ILE A 57 -4.50 -20.05 34.79
C ILE A 57 -5.60 -20.76 35.57
N LYS A 58 -6.86 -20.38 35.36
CA LYS A 58 -8.02 -21.03 35.97
C LYS A 58 -8.64 -22.05 35.01
N GLY A 59 -9.09 -23.18 35.56
CA GLY A 59 -9.87 -24.17 34.80
C GLY A 59 -9.11 -25.02 33.78
N GLY A 60 -7.78 -25.19 33.90
CA GLY A 60 -7.05 -26.16 33.06
C GLY A 60 -6.75 -25.70 31.62
N ARG A 61 -6.46 -24.40 31.44
CA ARG A 61 -6.09 -23.66 30.20
C ARG A 61 -7.20 -22.81 29.56
N GLU A 62 -8.42 -22.77 30.11
CA GLU A 62 -9.53 -22.03 29.48
C GLU A 62 -9.63 -20.55 29.85
N THR A 63 -9.11 -20.12 31.00
CA THR A 63 -9.17 -18.70 31.40
C THR A 63 -7.86 -18.24 32.02
N VAL A 64 -7.25 -17.22 31.42
CA VAL A 64 -6.03 -16.58 31.93
C VAL A 64 -6.43 -15.31 32.66
N VAL A 65 -6.22 -15.29 33.98
CA VAL A 65 -6.48 -14.14 34.83
C VAL A 65 -5.15 -13.45 35.13
N VAL A 66 -5.06 -12.16 34.85
CA VAL A 66 -3.86 -11.36 35.00
C VAL A 66 -4.11 -10.29 36.05
N ARG A 67 -3.36 -10.33 37.15
CA ARG A 67 -3.27 -9.23 38.12
C ARG A 67 -2.09 -8.34 37.76
N ILE A 68 -2.35 -7.05 37.60
CA ILE A 68 -1.35 -6.03 37.33
C ILE A 68 -1.38 -5.06 38.50
N GLY A 69 -0.27 -4.95 39.22
CA GLY A 69 -0.06 -3.97 40.27
C GLY A 69 0.63 -2.71 39.77
N GLU A 70 0.75 -1.74 40.67
CA GLU A 70 1.42 -0.46 40.45
C GLU A 70 2.83 -0.61 39.84
N GLY A 71 3.08 0.09 38.73
CA GLY A 71 4.33 -0.01 37.96
C GLY A 71 4.42 -1.24 37.04
N GLY A 72 3.48 -2.17 37.12
CA GLY A 72 3.40 -3.37 36.29
C GLY A 72 2.74 -3.13 34.94
N TRP A 73 3.18 -3.86 33.91
CA TRP A 73 2.53 -3.91 32.60
C TRP A 73 2.57 -5.29 31.95
N VAL A 74 1.58 -5.53 31.10
CA VAL A 74 1.43 -6.76 30.33
C VAL A 74 1.14 -6.42 28.87
N THR A 75 1.85 -7.07 27.96
CA THR A 75 1.66 -6.98 26.52
C THR A 75 1.11 -8.29 25.97
N TRP A 76 0.00 -8.19 25.25
CA TRP A 76 -0.62 -9.26 24.48
C TRP A 76 -0.21 -9.18 23.01
N GLY A 77 0.05 -10.34 22.41
CA GLY A 77 0.33 -10.49 20.98
C GLY A 77 -0.83 -11.15 20.25
N PHE A 78 -1.30 -10.53 19.16
CA PHE A 78 -2.38 -11.08 18.33
C PHE A 78 -1.86 -12.00 17.21
N GLY A 79 -0.56 -11.96 16.92
CA GLY A 79 0.08 -12.74 15.86
C GLY A 79 -0.05 -12.12 14.47
N GLU A 80 -1.06 -11.29 14.23
CA GLU A 80 -1.28 -10.52 13.01
C GLU A 80 -1.57 -9.06 13.38
N ASN A 81 -1.24 -8.10 12.51
CA ASN A 81 -1.75 -6.75 12.66
C ASN A 81 -3.28 -6.75 12.57
N ILE A 82 -3.93 -6.07 13.51
CA ILE A 82 -5.38 -5.87 13.59
C ILE A 82 -5.68 -4.40 13.85
N SER A 83 -6.94 -4.00 13.74
CA SER A 83 -7.39 -2.62 13.93
C SER A 83 -8.75 -2.63 14.59
N GLY A 84 -9.02 -1.69 15.49
CA GLY A 84 -10.33 -1.56 16.12
C GLY A 84 -10.30 -1.11 17.58
N ARG A 85 -11.37 -1.47 18.31
CA ARG A 85 -11.60 -1.07 19.69
C ARG A 85 -11.28 -2.20 20.65
N VAL A 86 -10.38 -1.95 21.59
CA VAL A 86 -10.05 -2.91 22.65
C VAL A 86 -11.13 -2.93 23.73
N CYS A 87 -11.43 -4.14 24.20
CA CYS A 87 -12.33 -4.41 25.31
C CYS A 87 -11.66 -5.34 26.32
N LEU A 88 -11.91 -5.09 27.61
CA LEU A 88 -11.37 -5.83 28.75
C LEU A 88 -12.53 -6.31 29.64
N VAL A 89 -12.39 -7.48 30.25
CA VAL A 89 -13.22 -7.87 31.40
C VAL A 89 -12.42 -7.60 32.67
N VAL A 90 -12.92 -6.65 33.48
CA VAL A 90 -12.29 -6.24 34.73
C VAL A 90 -12.97 -6.97 35.89
N GLU A 91 -12.23 -7.87 36.54
CA GLU A 91 -12.70 -8.68 37.66
C GLU A 91 -12.62 -7.93 39.00
N ALA A 92 -11.55 -7.17 39.19
CA ALA A 92 -11.32 -6.42 40.42
C ALA A 92 -10.41 -5.24 40.17
N VAL A 93 -10.72 -4.14 40.87
CA VAL A 93 -9.88 -2.95 40.94
C VAL A 93 -9.55 -2.69 42.42
N GLY A 94 -8.29 -2.45 42.73
CA GLY A 94 -7.78 -2.24 44.08
C GLY A 94 -6.99 -0.94 44.20
N GLY A 95 -6.84 -0.46 45.44
CA GLY A 95 -6.00 0.70 45.75
C GLY A 95 -6.51 2.06 45.26
N GLY A 96 -7.79 2.17 44.88
CA GLY A 96 -8.34 3.42 44.35
C GLY A 96 -7.84 3.76 42.94
N LEU A 97 -7.47 2.76 42.15
CA LEU A 97 -7.13 2.93 40.75
C LEU A 97 -8.37 3.39 39.96
N GLU A 98 -8.26 4.52 39.27
CA GLU A 98 -9.33 5.09 38.45
C GLU A 98 -9.11 4.85 36.96
N GLU A 99 -7.85 4.78 36.52
CA GLU A 99 -7.49 4.68 35.10
C GLU A 99 -6.28 3.76 34.88
N VAL A 100 -6.24 3.08 33.74
CA VAL A 100 -5.08 2.34 33.24
C VAL A 100 -4.56 2.97 31.95
N SER A 101 -3.28 2.77 31.68
CA SER A 101 -2.60 3.30 30.51
C SER A 101 -2.47 2.22 29.43
N LEU A 102 -2.82 2.56 28.19
CA LEU A 102 -2.85 1.64 27.06
C LEU A 102 -1.76 1.99 26.03
N GLY A 103 -0.99 0.96 25.66
CA GLY A 103 0.05 1.01 24.62
C GLY A 103 -0.31 0.15 23.40
N TYR A 104 0.06 0.59 22.21
CA TYR A 104 -0.22 -0.09 20.95
C TYR A 104 1.00 -0.08 20.04
N SER A 105 1.30 -1.22 19.40
CA SER A 105 2.45 -1.32 18.50
C SER A 105 2.21 -2.30 17.35
N GLU A 106 2.73 -1.97 16.16
CA GLU A 106 2.78 -2.91 15.03
C GLU A 106 4.00 -3.84 15.10
N SER A 107 5.01 -3.46 15.89
CA SER A 107 6.32 -4.12 15.91
C SER A 107 6.69 -4.60 17.30
N VAL A 108 7.32 -5.77 17.37
CA VAL A 108 7.95 -6.27 18.61
C VAL A 108 9.01 -5.30 19.16
N VAL A 109 9.66 -4.53 18.29
CA VAL A 109 10.75 -3.61 18.66
C VAL A 109 10.22 -2.46 19.51
N PHE A 110 8.96 -2.13 19.31
CA PHE A 110 8.31 -0.97 19.89
C PHE A 110 7.21 -1.34 20.88
N ALA A 111 6.87 -2.62 21.02
CA ALA A 111 5.87 -3.09 21.96
C ALA A 111 6.22 -2.77 23.43
N GLY A 112 5.32 -2.08 24.11
CA GLY A 112 5.51 -1.66 25.50
C GLY A 112 4.42 -0.70 25.98
N PRO A 113 4.60 -0.06 27.15
CA PRO A 113 3.60 0.82 27.75
C PRO A 113 3.41 2.14 26.99
N VAL A 114 4.39 2.55 26.18
CA VAL A 114 4.29 3.73 25.31
C VAL A 114 3.90 3.28 23.90
N PRO A 115 2.82 3.79 23.28
CA PRO A 115 2.44 3.40 21.93
C PRO A 115 3.45 3.83 20.85
N ASP A 116 3.46 3.14 19.71
CA ASP A 116 4.12 3.60 18.48
C ASP A 116 3.59 4.97 18.05
N ALA A 117 4.34 5.69 17.22
CA ALA A 117 3.91 7.01 16.77
C ALA A 117 2.92 6.92 15.59
N THR A 118 1.78 7.59 15.70
CA THR A 118 0.92 7.92 14.54
C THR A 118 0.97 9.40 14.20
N THR A 119 1.68 10.21 14.99
CA THR A 119 1.77 11.67 14.85
C THR A 119 3.20 12.17 14.55
N ASP A 120 3.28 13.40 14.08
CA ASP A 120 4.51 14.01 13.57
C ASP A 120 5.20 14.93 14.57
N ARG A 121 4.79 14.92 15.85
CA ARG A 121 5.30 15.87 16.85
C ARG A 121 6.11 15.22 17.95
N ARG A 122 6.05 13.89 18.07
CA ARG A 122 6.77 13.12 19.10
C ARG A 122 7.36 11.85 18.53
N MET A 123 8.41 11.36 19.16
CA MET A 123 9.01 10.06 18.81
C MET A 123 8.04 8.90 19.04
N ARG A 124 7.13 9.05 20.01
CA ARG A 124 6.12 8.08 20.42
C ARG A 124 4.85 8.84 20.80
N ASP A 125 3.71 8.22 20.59
CA ASP A 125 2.43 8.79 20.96
C ASP A 125 2.26 8.84 22.48
N LEU A 126 1.36 9.72 22.94
CA LEU A 126 0.86 9.67 24.31
C LEU A 126 0.06 8.39 24.52
N PRO A 127 0.23 7.69 25.65
CA PRO A 127 -0.59 6.53 25.95
C PRO A 127 -2.05 6.94 26.19
N LEU A 128 -2.96 6.05 25.84
CA LEU A 128 -4.39 6.28 26.07
C LEU A 128 -4.73 5.91 27.51
N LEU A 129 -5.32 6.85 28.25
CA LEU A 129 -5.85 6.58 29.59
C LEU A 129 -7.29 6.08 29.46
N MET A 130 -7.56 4.92 30.07
CA MET A 130 -8.86 4.26 30.04
C MET A 130 -9.36 4.13 31.47
N GLY A 131 -10.54 4.72 31.74
CA GLY A 131 -11.21 4.60 33.02
C GLY A 131 -11.59 3.15 33.35
N VAL A 132 -11.41 2.75 34.60
CA VAL A 132 -11.75 1.42 35.10
C VAL A 132 -12.86 1.48 36.13
N PRO A 133 -13.91 0.65 36.00
CA PRO A 133 -15.03 0.67 36.92
C PRO A 133 -14.66 0.04 38.26
N ALA A 134 -15.32 0.50 39.32
CA ALA A 134 -15.19 -0.11 40.65
C ALA A 134 -15.92 -1.47 40.77
N GLY A 135 -16.79 -1.81 39.81
CA GLY A 135 -17.59 -3.03 39.80
C GLY A 135 -16.83 -4.28 39.36
N LYS A 136 -17.26 -5.44 39.86
CA LYS A 136 -16.66 -6.75 39.55
C LYS A 136 -17.31 -7.37 38.30
N GLY A 137 -16.49 -7.81 37.36
CA GLY A 137 -16.90 -8.55 36.16
C GLY A 137 -17.49 -7.65 35.07
N GLU A 138 -17.12 -6.37 35.05
CA GLU A 138 -17.62 -5.42 34.06
C GLU A 138 -16.78 -5.47 32.77
N VAL A 139 -17.47 -5.42 31.64
CA VAL A 139 -16.86 -5.26 30.33
C VAL A 139 -16.63 -3.78 30.09
N VAL A 140 -15.38 -3.41 29.80
CA VAL A 140 -14.98 -2.04 29.54
C VAL A 140 -14.31 -1.99 28.18
N CYS A 141 -14.83 -1.20 27.26
CA CYS A 141 -14.25 -0.97 25.95
C CYS A 141 -13.77 0.47 25.83
N VAL A 142 -12.74 0.70 25.02
CA VAL A 142 -12.31 2.05 24.66
C VAL A 142 -13.45 2.80 23.94
N GLY A 143 -13.52 4.10 24.18
CA GLY A 143 -14.53 4.99 23.60
C GLY A 143 -14.50 5.03 22.07
N GLY A 144 -15.57 5.57 21.48
CA GLY A 144 -15.77 5.63 20.04
C GLY A 144 -14.66 6.36 19.28
N GLU A 145 -14.10 7.41 19.88
CA GLU A 145 -13.03 8.24 19.29
C GLU A 145 -11.62 7.65 19.42
N PHE A 146 -11.44 6.60 20.23
CA PHE A 146 -10.14 6.01 20.55
C PHE A 146 -9.87 4.72 19.76
N VAL A 147 -10.35 4.66 18.52
CA VAL A 147 -10.03 3.55 17.61
C VAL A 147 -8.55 3.63 17.27
N ARG A 148 -7.79 2.63 17.71
CA ARG A 148 -6.42 2.48 17.21
C ARG A 148 -6.47 1.84 15.83
N GLY A 149 -5.68 2.41 14.94
CA GLY A 149 -5.34 1.83 13.64
C GLY A 149 -4.61 0.49 13.76
N ALA A 150 -3.79 0.10 12.78
CA ALA A 150 -3.06 -1.17 12.85
C ALA A 150 -2.17 -1.29 14.09
N PHE A 151 -2.29 -2.43 14.79
CA PHE A 151 -1.38 -2.90 15.83
C PHE A 151 -1.40 -4.43 15.90
N GLY A 152 -0.26 -5.05 16.22
CA GLY A 152 -0.15 -6.49 16.52
C GLY A 152 0.05 -6.77 18.00
N TYR A 153 0.43 -5.74 18.76
CA TYR A 153 0.75 -5.79 20.18
C TYR A 153 -0.04 -4.73 20.95
N PHE A 154 -0.64 -5.16 22.06
CA PHE A 154 -1.42 -4.31 22.94
C PHE A 154 -0.92 -4.43 24.38
N THR A 155 -0.69 -3.30 25.04
CA THR A 155 -0.14 -3.25 26.40
C THR A 155 -1.10 -2.56 27.35
N VAL A 156 -1.29 -3.13 28.54
CA VAL A 156 -1.93 -2.46 29.68
C VAL A 156 -0.87 -2.20 30.75
N TYR A 157 -0.78 -0.96 31.21
CA TYR A 157 0.12 -0.49 32.25
C TYR A 157 -0.67 0.17 33.39
N VAL A 158 -0.29 -0.12 34.64
CA VAL A 158 -0.85 0.53 35.84
C VAL A 158 0.13 1.63 36.28
N PRO A 159 -0.22 2.92 36.13
CA PRO A 159 0.66 4.02 36.52
C PRO A 159 1.02 3.97 38.00
N GLU A 160 2.29 4.25 38.29
CA GLU A 160 2.74 4.53 39.65
C GLU A 160 2.00 5.76 40.20
N GLY A 161 1.47 5.66 41.42
CA GLY A 161 0.89 6.79 42.11
C GLY A 161 1.98 7.75 42.52
N ASP A 162 1.80 9.03 42.20
CA ASP A 162 2.72 10.05 42.68
C ASP A 162 2.76 10.03 44.21
N ASP A 163 3.96 10.02 44.77
CA ASP A 163 4.15 10.28 46.18
C ASP A 163 3.77 11.73 46.50
N ASP A 164 2.62 11.90 47.17
CA ASP A 164 2.10 13.16 47.74
C ASP A 164 3.02 13.82 48.81
N ASP A 165 4.35 13.70 48.72
CA ASP A 165 5.27 14.33 49.68
C ASP A 165 6.53 14.97 49.07
N ASP A 166 6.59 15.23 47.76
CA ASP A 166 7.66 16.08 47.19
C ASP A 166 7.10 17.18 46.27
N ASP A 167 7.16 18.42 46.77
CA ASP A 167 7.00 19.68 46.04
C ASP A 167 8.18 19.86 45.05
N GLY A 168 8.21 19.05 44.00
CA GLY A 168 9.26 19.13 42.98
C GLY A 168 8.99 18.25 41.76
N GLY A 169 8.04 18.62 40.90
CA GLY A 169 7.96 17.98 39.58
C GLY A 169 6.64 18.03 38.80
N ARG A 170 5.57 18.64 39.32
CA ARG A 170 4.32 18.80 38.57
C ARG A 170 4.02 20.25 38.24
N GLY A 171 4.53 20.70 37.10
CA GLY A 171 4.07 21.89 36.41
C GLY A 171 3.41 21.50 35.10
N TRP A 172 2.07 21.43 35.07
CA TRP A 172 1.22 22.08 34.03
C TRP A 172 -0.31 21.88 34.17
N PHE A 173 -0.86 21.44 35.32
CA PHE A 173 -2.33 21.23 35.41
C PHE A 173 -3.11 21.99 36.49
N GLN A 174 -2.51 22.80 37.37
CA GLN A 174 -3.33 23.45 38.41
C GLN A 174 -2.67 24.65 39.08
N GLU A 175 -2.52 25.78 38.38
CA GLU A 175 -2.41 27.09 39.04
C GLU A 175 -3.77 27.77 38.98
N VAL A 176 -4.54 27.67 40.07
CA VAL A 176 -5.56 28.61 40.59
C VAL A 176 -6.31 27.85 41.70
N TRP A 177 -5.72 27.74 42.90
CA TRP A 177 -6.39 27.95 44.20
C TRP A 177 -5.43 27.57 45.37
N THR A 178 -5.49 28.36 46.43
CA THR A 178 -5.11 28.00 47.82
C THR A 178 -3.64 27.86 48.20
N ARG A 179 -3.00 29.03 48.34
CA ARG A 179 -1.91 29.25 49.29
C ARG A 179 -2.53 29.50 50.68
N GLY A 180 -2.47 28.51 51.59
CA GLY A 180 -2.76 28.74 53.00
C GLY A 180 -3.28 27.53 53.77
N GLN A 181 -2.37 26.77 54.38
CA GLN A 181 -2.45 26.09 55.69
C GLN A 181 -1.67 24.76 55.71
N LYS A 182 -0.34 24.83 55.80
CA LYS A 182 0.51 23.77 56.38
C LYS A 182 1.14 24.30 57.66
N VAL A 183 0.43 24.22 58.78
CA VAL A 183 1.03 24.16 60.12
C VAL A 183 0.22 23.16 60.93
N LEU A 184 0.94 22.22 61.55
CA LEU A 184 0.56 21.21 62.55
C LEU A 184 0.62 19.76 62.00
N GLY A 185 1.82 19.20 62.15
CA GLY A 185 2.13 17.80 61.87
C GLY A 185 1.44 16.84 62.84
N LEU A 186 0.61 15.98 62.27
CA LEU A 186 0.13 14.72 62.85
C LEU A 186 0.00 13.70 61.71
N GLY A 187 1.13 13.10 61.33
CA GLY A 187 1.18 12.02 60.33
C GLY A 187 0.78 10.69 60.96
N GLY A 188 -0.50 10.32 60.83
CA GLY A 188 -0.90 8.92 60.95
C GLY A 188 -0.47 8.17 59.69
N LYS A 189 0.39 7.15 59.81
CA LYS A 189 0.68 6.20 58.72
C LYS A 189 -0.61 5.47 58.35
N LYS A 190 -1.33 5.97 57.33
CA LYS A 190 -2.26 5.14 56.57
C LYS A 190 -1.41 4.29 55.64
N GLU A 191 -1.52 2.97 55.71
CA GLU A 191 -1.04 2.09 54.64
C GLU A 191 -1.68 2.56 53.32
N LYS A 192 -0.87 3.10 52.40
CA LYS A 192 -1.33 3.38 51.03
C LYS A 192 -1.66 2.02 50.41
N LYS A 193 -2.94 1.79 50.12
CA LYS A 193 -3.35 0.57 49.40
C LYS A 193 -2.79 0.67 47.99
N LYS A 194 -1.90 -0.27 47.63
CA LYS A 194 -1.29 -0.32 46.29
C LYS A 194 -2.36 -0.45 45.22
N LYS A 195 -2.22 0.34 44.16
CA LYS A 195 -3.11 0.30 42.99
C LYS A 195 -2.93 -1.03 42.27
N GLN A 196 -4.04 -1.65 41.87
CA GLN A 196 -4.00 -2.90 41.11
C GLN A 196 -5.28 -3.11 40.30
N ILE A 197 -5.17 -3.87 39.22
CA ILE A 197 -6.28 -4.33 38.40
C ILE A 197 -6.16 -5.84 38.14
N THR A 198 -7.29 -6.53 38.07
CA THR A 198 -7.37 -7.93 37.64
C THR A 198 -8.21 -8.04 36.38
N ILE A 199 -7.61 -8.56 35.31
CA ILE A 199 -8.22 -8.72 33.99
C ILE A 199 -8.35 -10.22 33.70
N SER A 200 -9.53 -10.67 33.30
CA SER A 200 -9.76 -12.09 32.96
C SER A 200 -9.88 -12.36 31.46
N ASP A 201 -10.10 -11.31 30.66
CA ASP A 201 -10.32 -11.44 29.22
C ASP A 201 -10.00 -10.13 28.49
N VAL A 202 -9.48 -10.27 27.27
CA VAL A 202 -9.10 -9.16 26.38
C VAL A 202 -9.51 -9.53 24.96
N TRP A 203 -10.19 -8.62 24.26
CA TRP A 203 -10.46 -8.78 22.83
C TRP A 203 -10.54 -7.45 22.11
N VAL A 204 -10.51 -7.50 20.79
CA VAL A 204 -10.68 -6.35 19.90
C VAL A 204 -11.94 -6.55 19.07
N ASN A 205 -12.78 -5.52 19.03
CA ASN A 205 -13.86 -5.39 18.06
C ASN A 205 -13.32 -4.63 16.84
N CYS A 206 -13.17 -5.32 15.72
CA CYS A 206 -12.59 -4.80 14.49
C CYS A 206 -13.54 -3.88 13.75
N THR A 207 -13.08 -2.66 13.46
CA THR A 207 -13.87 -1.61 12.79
C THR A 207 -13.46 -1.40 11.33
N SER A 208 -12.29 -1.92 10.92
CA SER A 208 -11.84 -1.89 9.54
C SER A 208 -12.76 -2.69 8.61
N PHE A 209 -12.67 -2.41 7.32
CA PHE A 209 -13.43 -2.99 6.21
C PHE A 209 -14.94 -3.10 6.51
N PRO A 210 -15.63 -1.98 6.84
CA PRO A 210 -17.03 -1.98 7.26
C PRO A 210 -18.01 -2.37 6.15
N SER A 211 -17.61 -2.24 4.88
CA SER A 211 -18.34 -2.71 3.70
C SER A 211 -18.45 -4.24 3.61
N GLN A 212 -17.68 -4.97 4.41
CA GLN A 212 -17.56 -6.43 4.36
C GLN A 212 -18.23 -7.10 5.57
N GLY A 213 -18.59 -8.37 5.41
CA GLY A 213 -19.24 -9.16 6.47
C GLY A 213 -18.36 -9.38 7.72
N ASN A 214 -18.94 -9.98 8.77
CA ASN A 214 -18.19 -10.24 10.01
C ASN A 214 -17.06 -11.26 9.86
N ASN A 215 -17.15 -12.13 8.84
CA ASN A 215 -16.06 -13.03 8.49
C ASN A 215 -15.17 -12.35 7.45
N GLY A 216 -14.05 -11.77 7.92
CA GLY A 216 -13.11 -11.07 7.06
C GLY A 216 -12.47 -11.95 5.98
N LYS A 217 -12.42 -13.28 6.20
CA LYS A 217 -11.89 -14.23 5.22
C LYS A 217 -12.80 -14.44 4.02
N GLU A 218 -14.12 -14.24 4.18
CA GLU A 218 -15.09 -14.45 3.10
C GLU A 218 -15.13 -13.29 2.09
N ALA A 219 -14.44 -12.18 2.38
CA ALA A 219 -14.39 -11.00 1.54
C ALA A 219 -13.49 -11.15 0.29
N TYR A 220 -12.66 -12.20 0.22
CA TYR A 220 -11.71 -12.40 -0.87
C TYR A 220 -12.42 -12.95 -2.12
N THR A 221 -12.69 -12.04 -3.05
CA THR A 221 -13.33 -12.31 -4.35
C THR A 221 -12.32 -12.68 -5.43
N GLY A 222 -11.02 -12.62 -5.13
CA GLY A 222 -9.95 -13.26 -5.89
C GLY A 222 -8.94 -13.96 -4.97
N TYR A 223 -8.08 -14.79 -5.56
CA TYR A 223 -7.09 -15.57 -4.83
C TYR A 223 -5.87 -15.89 -5.70
N PHE A 224 -4.75 -16.14 -5.02
CA PHE A 224 -3.49 -16.57 -5.62
C PHE A 224 -2.89 -17.74 -4.82
N SER A 225 -2.29 -18.70 -5.53
CA SER A 225 -1.57 -19.83 -4.96
C SER A 225 -0.51 -20.31 -5.94
N SER A 226 0.70 -20.53 -5.47
CA SER A 226 1.83 -20.94 -6.29
C SER A 226 2.72 -21.94 -5.59
N SER A 227 3.68 -22.50 -6.32
CA SER A 227 4.74 -23.36 -5.77
C SER A 227 5.66 -22.63 -4.77
N SER A 228 5.65 -21.29 -4.73
CA SER A 228 6.44 -20.49 -3.78
C SER A 228 5.57 -20.05 -2.60
N ASP A 229 5.84 -20.60 -1.41
CA ASP A 229 5.17 -20.18 -0.17
C ASP A 229 5.38 -18.69 0.11
N LEU A 230 6.57 -18.17 -0.21
CA LEU A 230 6.89 -16.77 0.00
C LEU A 230 6.04 -15.85 -0.88
N LEU A 231 5.91 -16.13 -2.18
CA LEU A 231 5.06 -15.33 -3.07
C LEU A 231 3.59 -15.41 -2.67
N ASN A 232 3.13 -16.55 -2.17
CA ASN A 232 1.79 -16.69 -1.61
C ASN A 232 1.63 -15.71 -0.43
N ARG A 233 2.52 -15.76 0.56
CA ARG A 233 2.48 -14.86 1.73
C ARG A 233 2.54 -13.38 1.33
N ILE A 234 3.37 -13.01 0.36
CA ILE A 234 3.49 -11.64 -0.16
C ILE A 234 2.15 -11.16 -0.74
N TRP A 235 1.49 -11.98 -1.57
CA TRP A 235 0.20 -11.64 -2.16
C TRP A 235 -0.87 -11.38 -1.09
N TYR A 236 -0.98 -12.26 -0.09
CA TYR A 236 -1.98 -12.10 0.97
C TYR A 236 -1.64 -10.97 1.96
N ALA A 237 -0.35 -10.69 2.21
CA ALA A 237 0.05 -9.54 2.99
C ALA A 237 -0.35 -8.22 2.31
N GLY A 238 -0.18 -8.11 0.99
CA GLY A 238 -0.63 -6.95 0.22
C GLY A 238 -2.15 -6.78 0.24
N ALA A 239 -2.89 -7.87 -0.02
CA ALA A 239 -4.35 -7.86 0.06
C ALA A 239 -4.88 -7.49 1.45
N TYR A 240 -4.30 -8.05 2.52
CA TYR A 240 -4.72 -7.75 3.88
C TYR A 240 -4.35 -6.33 4.32
N THR A 241 -3.23 -5.79 3.84
CA THR A 241 -2.84 -4.39 4.09
C THR A 241 -3.92 -3.42 3.60
N LEU A 242 -4.40 -3.63 2.38
CA LEU A 242 -5.46 -2.82 1.78
C LEU A 242 -6.82 -3.02 2.47
N GLN A 243 -7.15 -4.26 2.82
CA GLN A 243 -8.36 -4.58 3.57
C GLN A 243 -8.36 -3.86 4.92
N LEU A 244 -7.26 -3.94 5.68
CA LEU A 244 -7.13 -3.31 7.00
C LEU A 244 -7.17 -1.78 6.93
N GLY A 245 -6.64 -1.20 5.84
CA GLY A 245 -6.69 0.23 5.51
C GLY A 245 -8.04 0.72 4.95
N THR A 246 -9.04 -0.15 4.84
CA THR A 246 -10.42 0.27 4.56
C THR A 246 -11.10 0.58 5.89
N ILE A 247 -11.71 1.76 6.06
CA ILE A 247 -12.26 2.22 7.35
C ILE A 247 -13.64 2.86 7.20
N ASP A 248 -14.34 3.04 8.31
CA ASP A 248 -15.46 3.98 8.38
C ASP A 248 -14.91 5.40 8.17
N PRO A 249 -15.47 6.20 7.25
CA PRO A 249 -14.95 7.54 6.97
C PRO A 249 -14.91 8.48 8.17
N ARG A 250 -15.68 8.20 9.23
CA ARG A 250 -15.71 8.98 10.49
C ARG A 250 -14.60 8.61 11.46
N GLU A 251 -13.89 7.51 11.20
CA GLU A 251 -12.81 7.00 12.02
C GLU A 251 -11.42 7.29 11.39
N GLY A 252 -11.30 8.34 10.57
CA GLY A 252 -10.05 8.71 9.90
C GLY A 252 -9.25 9.78 10.63
N GLY A 253 -8.15 10.21 9.99
CA GLY A 253 -7.35 11.36 10.40
C GLY A 253 -6.70 11.21 11.78
N ALA A 254 -5.67 10.38 11.91
CA ALA A 254 -4.93 10.20 13.16
C ALA A 254 -3.97 11.37 13.48
N LEU A 255 -3.77 12.30 12.55
CA LEU A 255 -2.87 13.46 12.66
C LEU A 255 -3.56 14.62 13.41
N ILE A 256 -3.71 14.48 14.72
CA ILE A 256 -4.54 15.40 15.51
C ILE A 256 -4.08 16.87 15.45
N ASP A 257 -2.77 17.09 15.39
CA ASP A 257 -2.18 18.42 15.32
C ASP A 257 -2.52 19.09 13.97
N TYR A 258 -2.67 18.30 12.92
CA TYR A 258 -3.08 18.76 11.61
C TYR A 258 -4.60 18.96 11.54
N ASN A 259 -5.39 18.00 12.05
CA ASN A 259 -6.86 18.14 12.14
C ASN A 259 -7.27 19.43 12.87
N ARG A 260 -6.49 19.86 13.86
CA ARG A 260 -6.72 21.08 14.65
C ARG A 260 -6.90 22.34 13.81
N ILE A 261 -6.28 22.38 12.62
CA ILE A 261 -6.41 23.49 11.68
C ILE A 261 -7.86 23.67 11.24
N VAL A 262 -8.61 22.56 11.12
CA VAL A 262 -9.98 22.52 10.60
C VAL A 262 -11.02 22.35 11.70
N ASP A 263 -10.79 21.47 12.67
CA ASP A 263 -11.78 21.11 13.71
C ASP A 263 -11.62 21.87 15.03
N HIS A 264 -10.55 22.66 15.17
CA HIS A 264 -10.20 23.42 16.37
C HIS A 264 -10.13 22.58 17.66
N ASN A 265 -9.76 21.30 17.56
CA ASN A 265 -9.60 20.43 18.73
C ASN A 265 -8.55 20.96 19.72
N LYS A 266 -8.72 20.66 21.01
CA LYS A 266 -7.83 21.12 22.09
C LYS A 266 -6.95 20.01 22.66
N SER A 267 -6.76 18.94 21.90
CA SER A 267 -6.04 17.76 22.35
C SER A 267 -4.55 18.06 22.50
N PRO A 268 -3.87 17.53 23.53
CA PRO A 268 -2.44 17.72 23.71
C PRO A 268 -1.62 17.21 22.52
N THR A 269 -0.52 17.88 22.20
CA THR A 269 0.44 17.42 21.18
C THR A 269 0.96 16.02 21.47
N GLY A 270 0.91 15.13 20.47
CA GLY A 270 1.24 13.71 20.60
C GLY A 270 0.06 12.82 21.01
N SER A 271 -1.13 13.38 21.20
CA SER A 271 -2.37 12.57 21.29
C SER A 271 -2.71 12.02 19.91
N TRP A 272 -3.46 10.91 19.87
CA TRP A 272 -3.88 10.29 18.62
C TRP A 272 -5.36 9.90 18.76
N TYR A 273 -6.23 10.57 17.99
CA TYR A 273 -7.64 10.20 17.89
C TYR A 273 -7.96 9.96 16.44
N SER A 274 -8.77 8.93 16.17
CA SER A 274 -9.23 8.60 14.83
C SER A 274 -10.72 8.85 14.77
N ASN A 275 -11.08 10.13 14.76
CA ASN A 275 -12.46 10.61 14.82
C ASN A 275 -12.72 11.76 13.82
N PHE A 276 -11.80 11.97 12.88
CA PHE A 276 -11.98 12.95 11.82
C PHE A 276 -12.72 12.33 10.65
N THR A 277 -13.68 13.08 10.09
CA THR A 277 -14.44 12.61 8.92
C THR A 277 -13.69 12.93 7.64
N ILE A 278 -13.13 11.92 6.98
CA ILE A 278 -12.24 12.07 5.82
C ILE A 278 -12.92 11.91 4.47
N SER A 279 -14.14 11.36 4.43
CA SER A 279 -14.92 11.16 3.20
C SER A 279 -16.40 11.00 3.51
N ASP A 280 -17.24 11.04 2.48
CA ASP A 280 -18.65 10.69 2.56
C ASP A 280 -18.84 9.15 2.42
N GLY A 281 -20.01 8.64 2.83
CA GLY A 281 -20.36 7.22 2.72
C GLY A 281 -20.13 6.43 4.01
N GLU A 282 -20.18 5.09 3.90
CA GLU A 282 -20.03 4.17 5.04
C GLU A 282 -18.68 3.45 5.06
N SER A 283 -17.90 3.54 3.98
CA SER A 283 -16.58 2.93 3.85
C SER A 283 -15.66 3.75 2.94
N VAL A 284 -14.37 3.79 3.24
CA VAL A 284 -13.36 4.47 2.41
C VAL A 284 -12.01 3.78 2.55
N THR A 285 -11.25 3.71 1.45
CA THR A 285 -9.86 3.23 1.49
C THR A 285 -8.91 4.38 1.83
N THR A 286 -7.93 4.12 2.68
CA THR A 286 -6.89 5.08 3.07
C THR A 286 -5.50 4.64 2.61
N ASP A 287 -4.49 5.48 2.85
CA ASP A 287 -3.06 5.14 2.68
C ASP A 287 -2.68 3.87 3.41
N GLY A 288 -3.07 3.79 4.68
CA GLY A 288 -2.70 2.69 5.55
C GLY A 288 -3.60 2.62 6.76
N ALA A 289 -3.40 1.58 7.55
CA ALA A 289 -4.23 1.33 8.72
C ALA A 289 -3.68 1.99 9.98
N LYS A 290 -2.37 2.27 10.09
CA LYS A 290 -1.73 2.75 11.33
C LYS A 290 -1.79 4.27 11.51
N ARG A 291 -1.01 4.99 10.71
CA ARG A 291 -0.85 6.46 10.73
C ARG A 291 -1.65 7.09 9.59
N ASP A 292 -1.81 8.41 9.64
CA ASP A 292 -2.61 9.26 8.73
C ASP A 292 -4.09 8.85 8.68
N ARG A 293 -4.39 7.67 8.13
CA ARG A 293 -5.74 7.15 7.91
C ARG A 293 -6.54 8.16 7.11
N MET A 294 -6.00 8.57 5.98
CA MET A 294 -6.56 9.57 5.07
C MET A 294 -6.57 9.05 3.63
N VAL A 295 -7.32 9.72 2.77
CA VAL A 295 -7.34 9.38 1.35
C VAL A 295 -6.10 9.96 0.67
N TRP A 296 -5.21 9.09 0.20
CA TRP A 296 -4.00 9.50 -0.52
C TRP A 296 -4.05 9.02 -1.99
N PRO A 297 -4.19 9.94 -2.95
CA PRO A 297 -4.22 9.59 -4.37
C PRO A 297 -2.98 8.86 -4.89
N GLY A 298 -1.78 9.15 -4.35
CA GLY A 298 -0.53 8.49 -4.75
C GLY A 298 -0.61 6.97 -4.65
N ASP A 299 -1.13 6.45 -3.53
CA ASP A 299 -1.33 5.03 -3.29
C ASP A 299 -2.28 4.38 -4.31
N MET A 300 -3.25 5.12 -4.82
CA MET A 300 -4.39 4.56 -5.57
C MET A 300 -3.99 3.87 -6.86
N PHE A 301 -2.90 4.29 -7.52
CA PHE A 301 -2.46 3.63 -8.76
C PHE A 301 -2.08 2.17 -8.53
N ILE A 302 -1.46 1.87 -7.38
CA ILE A 302 -1.09 0.51 -6.98
C ILE A 302 -2.23 -0.18 -6.23
N ALA A 303 -2.90 0.54 -5.33
CA ALA A 303 -3.92 0.01 -4.44
C ALA A 303 -5.19 -0.41 -5.19
N ILE A 304 -5.67 0.36 -6.17
CA ILE A 304 -6.95 0.07 -6.85
C ILE A 304 -6.91 -1.29 -7.58
N PRO A 305 -5.92 -1.58 -8.46
CA PRO A 305 -5.83 -2.89 -9.09
C PRO A 305 -5.65 -4.01 -8.06
N SER A 306 -4.86 -3.78 -7.01
CA SER A 306 -4.63 -4.76 -5.95
C SER A 306 -5.90 -5.08 -5.14
N ILE A 307 -6.73 -4.08 -4.83
CA ILE A 307 -8.07 -4.28 -4.24
C ILE A 307 -8.95 -5.05 -5.22
N ALA A 308 -8.97 -4.66 -6.49
CA ALA A 308 -9.82 -5.28 -7.51
C ALA A 308 -9.55 -6.78 -7.70
N VAL A 309 -8.28 -7.20 -7.68
CA VAL A 309 -7.91 -8.62 -7.82
C VAL A 309 -8.03 -9.44 -6.54
N SER A 310 -8.23 -8.79 -5.38
CA SER A 310 -8.27 -9.45 -4.07
C SER A 310 -9.66 -9.44 -3.43
N THR A 311 -10.15 -8.28 -2.98
CA THR A 311 -11.43 -8.16 -2.26
C THR A 311 -12.55 -7.58 -3.13
N GLY A 312 -12.23 -6.78 -4.14
CA GLY A 312 -13.21 -6.16 -5.03
C GLY A 312 -14.06 -5.09 -4.35
N ASP A 313 -13.54 -4.43 -3.31
CA ASP A 313 -14.26 -3.34 -2.60
C ASP A 313 -14.26 -2.03 -3.40
N TYR A 314 -15.06 -2.00 -4.47
CA TYR A 314 -15.21 -0.84 -5.34
C TYR A 314 -15.91 0.34 -4.66
N VAL A 315 -16.74 0.10 -3.64
CA VAL A 315 -17.47 1.17 -2.93
C VAL A 315 -16.49 2.06 -2.18
N SER A 316 -15.54 1.46 -1.46
CA SER A 316 -14.52 2.20 -0.72
C SER A 316 -13.59 2.99 -1.63
N ILE A 317 -13.26 2.46 -2.83
CA ILE A 317 -12.49 3.18 -3.86
C ILE A 317 -13.27 4.38 -4.39
N LYS A 318 -14.55 4.19 -4.72
CA LYS A 318 -15.42 5.27 -5.23
C LYS A 318 -15.50 6.43 -4.24
N ASN A 319 -15.68 6.14 -2.95
CA ASN A 319 -15.78 7.17 -1.91
C ASN A 319 -14.45 7.91 -1.73
N ALA A 320 -13.32 7.21 -1.87
CA ALA A 320 -12.00 7.82 -1.81
C ALA A 320 -11.76 8.78 -2.99
N LEU A 321 -12.01 8.36 -4.23
CA LEU A 321 -11.91 9.24 -5.39
C LEU A 321 -12.95 10.38 -5.32
N GLY A 322 -14.17 10.08 -4.89
CA GLY A 322 -15.27 11.03 -4.77
C GLY A 322 -14.91 12.24 -3.91
N VAL A 323 -14.27 12.04 -2.75
CA VAL A 323 -13.90 13.16 -1.87
C VAL A 323 -12.81 14.05 -2.47
N ILE A 324 -11.88 13.48 -3.25
CA ILE A 324 -10.83 14.25 -3.94
C ILE A 324 -11.47 15.16 -5.01
N PHE A 325 -12.35 14.61 -5.83
CA PHE A 325 -13.07 15.37 -6.87
C PHE A 325 -14.05 16.41 -6.30
N LYS A 326 -14.71 16.08 -5.19
CA LYS A 326 -15.60 17.01 -4.47
C LYS A 326 -14.85 18.28 -4.02
N ASN A 327 -13.56 18.17 -3.73
CA ASN A 327 -12.70 19.26 -3.29
C ASN A 327 -11.81 19.82 -4.42
N GLN A 328 -12.17 19.63 -5.70
CA GLN A 328 -11.46 20.24 -6.82
C GLN A 328 -11.43 21.77 -6.68
N TYR A 329 -10.25 22.36 -6.86
CA TYR A 329 -10.05 23.80 -6.79
C TYR A 329 -10.60 24.52 -8.04
N PHE A 330 -10.80 25.84 -7.93
CA PHE A 330 -11.38 26.64 -9.01
C PHE A 330 -10.57 26.64 -10.31
N ASP A 331 -9.29 26.29 -10.26
CA ASP A 331 -8.36 26.25 -11.39
C ASP A 331 -8.18 24.82 -11.96
N GLY A 332 -8.99 23.87 -11.50
CA GLY A 332 -9.01 22.48 -11.98
C GLY A 332 -8.09 21.55 -11.20
N ARG A 333 -7.18 22.09 -10.38
CA ARG A 333 -6.31 21.27 -9.54
C ARG A 333 -7.10 20.43 -8.54
N LEU A 334 -6.60 19.23 -8.30
CA LEU A 334 -7.13 18.29 -7.31
C LEU A 334 -6.24 18.35 -6.07
N PRO A 335 -6.82 18.22 -4.86
CA PRO A 335 -6.05 18.31 -3.63
C PRO A 335 -5.00 17.21 -3.52
N TYR A 336 -3.92 17.49 -2.79
CA TYR A 336 -2.83 16.54 -2.56
C TYR A 336 -3.30 15.25 -1.87
N ALA A 337 -4.18 15.38 -0.89
CA ALA A 337 -4.81 14.29 -0.16
C ALA A 337 -6.25 14.67 0.23
N GLY A 338 -6.98 13.72 0.80
CA GLY A 338 -8.31 13.95 1.34
C GLY A 338 -8.31 14.78 2.63
N PRO A 339 -9.47 15.30 3.05
CA PRO A 339 -9.62 16.09 4.26
C PRO A 339 -8.98 15.45 5.50
N PRO A 340 -8.40 16.26 6.41
CA PRO A 340 -8.33 17.72 6.39
C PRO A 340 -7.35 18.32 5.38
N MET A 341 -6.52 17.51 4.73
CA MET A 341 -5.62 18.02 3.70
C MET A 341 -6.41 18.48 2.47
N GLY A 342 -5.92 19.53 1.83
CA GLY A 342 -6.57 20.14 0.67
C GLY A 342 -7.93 20.82 0.91
N VAL A 343 -8.45 20.87 2.15
CA VAL A 343 -9.62 21.70 2.51
C VAL A 343 -9.23 22.98 3.26
N THR A 344 -7.94 23.15 3.56
CA THR A 344 -7.39 24.37 4.17
C THR A 344 -7.16 25.46 3.12
N ASP A 345 -7.07 26.73 3.56
CA ASP A 345 -6.85 27.89 2.68
C ASP A 345 -5.57 27.79 1.82
N ASN A 346 -4.62 26.95 2.24
CA ASN A 346 -3.35 26.73 1.58
C ASN A 346 -3.45 25.92 0.28
N ARG A 347 -4.59 25.26 0.02
CA ARG A 347 -4.85 24.49 -1.21
C ARG A 347 -3.70 23.56 -1.59
N GLU A 348 -3.33 22.73 -0.62
CA GLU A 348 -2.24 21.78 -0.76
C GLU A 348 -2.39 20.97 -2.05
N PHE A 349 -1.30 20.93 -2.81
CA PHE A 349 -1.29 20.45 -4.17
C PHE A 349 0.02 19.74 -4.45
N SER A 350 -0.06 18.64 -5.21
CA SER A 350 1.08 17.93 -5.77
C SER A 350 0.75 17.58 -7.22
N ASP A 351 1.65 17.94 -8.13
CA ASP A 351 1.48 17.68 -9.56
C ASP A 351 1.37 16.17 -9.86
N THR A 352 2.12 15.32 -9.15
CA THR A 352 2.07 13.86 -9.34
C THR A 352 0.83 13.24 -8.73
N TYR A 353 0.43 13.61 -7.50
CA TYR A 353 -0.78 13.06 -6.87
C TYR A 353 -2.06 13.50 -7.58
N HIS A 354 -2.04 14.69 -8.18
CA HIS A 354 -3.06 15.13 -9.11
C HIS A 354 -3.20 14.16 -10.30
N LEU A 355 -2.09 13.76 -10.92
CA LEU A 355 -2.08 12.79 -12.02
C LEU A 355 -2.47 11.37 -11.55
N HIS A 356 -2.04 10.95 -10.37
CA HIS A 356 -2.47 9.68 -9.77
C HIS A 356 -3.97 9.62 -9.52
N SER A 357 -4.61 10.74 -9.15
CA SER A 357 -6.08 10.82 -9.05
C SER A 357 -6.77 10.49 -10.38
N LEU A 358 -6.23 11.02 -11.49
CA LEU A 358 -6.76 10.75 -12.84
C LEU A 358 -6.56 9.29 -13.25
N LEU A 359 -5.39 8.71 -12.94
CA LEU A 359 -5.15 7.27 -13.15
C LEU A 359 -6.04 6.40 -12.26
N GLY A 360 -6.32 6.86 -11.04
CA GLY A 360 -7.24 6.19 -10.11
C GLY A 360 -8.66 6.10 -10.68
N VAL A 361 -9.16 7.15 -11.32
CA VAL A 361 -10.44 7.11 -12.05
C VAL A 361 -10.40 6.07 -13.16
N TYR A 362 -9.31 6.01 -13.95
CA TYR A 362 -9.17 4.99 -14.98
C TYR A 362 -9.23 3.58 -14.40
N GLY A 363 -8.42 3.30 -13.37
CA GLY A 363 -8.40 2.00 -12.71
C GLY A 363 -9.76 1.62 -12.11
N TYR A 364 -10.41 2.56 -11.42
CA TYR A 364 -11.73 2.34 -10.84
C TYR A 364 -12.76 1.97 -11.92
N VAL A 365 -12.84 2.73 -13.01
CA VAL A 365 -13.83 2.46 -14.08
C VAL A 365 -13.51 1.15 -14.80
N LEU A 366 -12.23 0.86 -15.07
CA LEU A 366 -11.82 -0.39 -15.72
C LEU A 366 -12.29 -1.61 -14.92
N TRP A 367 -12.05 -1.63 -13.61
CA TRP A 367 -12.34 -2.78 -12.77
C TRP A 367 -13.82 -2.85 -12.32
N SER A 368 -14.42 -1.72 -11.94
CA SER A 368 -15.81 -1.70 -11.44
C SER A 368 -16.86 -1.73 -12.56
N GLY A 369 -16.55 -1.19 -13.73
CA GLY A 369 -17.53 -0.97 -14.79
C GLY A 369 -18.45 0.24 -14.59
N ASP A 370 -18.21 1.10 -13.58
CA ASP A 370 -19.06 2.23 -13.24
C ASP A 370 -18.90 3.43 -14.21
N LEU A 371 -19.44 3.26 -15.42
CA LEU A 371 -19.55 4.34 -16.42
C LEU A 371 -20.52 5.44 -15.98
N GLY A 372 -21.38 5.19 -14.99
CA GLY A 372 -22.27 6.20 -14.41
C GLY A 372 -21.48 7.27 -13.68
N TYR A 373 -20.62 6.85 -12.76
CA TYR A 373 -19.68 7.72 -12.05
C TYR A 373 -18.78 8.49 -13.02
N LEU A 374 -18.20 7.82 -14.01
CA LEU A 374 -17.35 8.50 -14.99
C LEU A 374 -18.07 9.64 -15.71
N ARG A 375 -19.33 9.42 -16.15
CA ARG A 375 -20.14 10.47 -16.79
C ARG A 375 -20.41 11.64 -15.86
N GLU A 376 -20.66 11.37 -14.59
CA GLU A 376 -20.93 12.40 -13.58
C GLU A 376 -19.73 13.32 -13.37
N ILE A 377 -18.52 12.76 -13.24
CA ILE A 377 -17.31 13.54 -12.96
C ILE A 377 -16.56 14.00 -14.22
N TRP A 378 -16.99 13.62 -15.42
CA TRP A 378 -16.22 13.83 -16.66
C TRP A 378 -15.80 15.30 -16.89
N GLY A 379 -16.68 16.25 -16.57
CA GLY A 379 -16.35 17.67 -16.67
C GLY A 379 -15.22 18.11 -15.73
N GLN A 380 -15.25 17.64 -14.48
CA GLN A 380 -14.20 17.89 -13.50
C GLN A 380 -12.90 17.20 -13.90
N TYR A 381 -12.98 15.96 -14.37
CA TYR A 381 -11.85 15.18 -14.90
C TYR A 381 -11.14 15.93 -16.03
N LEU A 382 -11.89 16.43 -17.01
CA LEU A 382 -11.32 17.21 -18.12
C LEU A 382 -10.69 18.52 -17.66
N PHE A 383 -11.27 19.18 -16.65
CA PHE A 383 -10.72 20.41 -16.11
C PHE A 383 -9.38 20.18 -15.38
N ALA A 384 -9.30 19.10 -14.60
CA ALA A 384 -8.06 18.63 -14.00
C ALA A 384 -7.00 18.29 -15.07
N LEU A 385 -7.35 17.46 -16.05
CA LEU A 385 -6.44 17.08 -17.13
C LEU A 385 -5.90 18.30 -17.89
N HIS A 386 -6.74 19.31 -18.13
CA HIS A 386 -6.34 20.54 -18.80
C HIS A 386 -5.27 21.31 -18.01
N HIS A 387 -5.35 21.33 -16.67
CA HIS A 387 -4.31 21.95 -15.84
C HIS A 387 -2.94 21.31 -16.11
N SER A 388 -2.82 19.98 -16.03
CA SER A 388 -1.55 19.29 -16.28
C SER A 388 -1.02 19.46 -17.70
N ILE A 389 -1.90 19.54 -18.71
CA ILE A 389 -1.49 19.84 -20.09
C ILE A 389 -0.92 21.27 -20.19
N SER A 390 -1.49 22.23 -19.46
CA SER A 390 -1.12 23.65 -19.56
C SER A 390 0.28 23.95 -19.02
N ILE A 391 0.81 23.10 -18.14
CA ILE A 391 2.14 23.23 -17.53
C ILE A 391 3.24 22.47 -18.30
N VAL A 392 2.91 21.93 -19.49
CA VAL A 392 3.92 21.44 -20.45
C VAL A 392 4.36 22.60 -21.33
N ASP A 393 5.61 23.04 -21.16
CA ASP A 393 6.18 24.19 -21.85
C ASP A 393 7.07 23.80 -23.06
N ASP A 394 7.84 24.75 -23.58
CA ASP A 394 8.70 24.59 -24.74
C ASP A 394 9.85 23.59 -24.54
N MET A 395 10.16 23.23 -23.29
CA MET A 395 11.09 22.15 -22.97
C MET A 395 10.51 20.78 -23.30
N GLY A 396 9.19 20.69 -23.51
CA GLY A 396 8.48 19.45 -23.78
C GLY A 396 8.40 18.55 -22.55
N LEU A 397 8.45 19.13 -21.35
CA LEU A 397 8.36 18.42 -20.08
C LEU A 397 7.31 19.12 -19.21
N VAL A 398 6.74 18.38 -18.26
CA VAL A 398 5.90 18.95 -17.20
C VAL A 398 6.80 19.77 -16.27
N HIS A 399 6.50 21.06 -16.13
CA HIS A 399 7.16 21.93 -15.18
C HIS A 399 6.46 21.85 -13.83
N VAL A 400 6.95 20.97 -12.95
CA VAL A 400 6.38 20.73 -11.61
C VAL A 400 6.47 21.99 -10.77
N THR A 401 5.33 22.39 -10.22
CA THR A 401 5.12 23.67 -9.53
C THR A 401 5.11 23.54 -8.01
N SER A 402 4.88 22.33 -7.48
CA SER A 402 4.86 22.04 -6.06
C SER A 402 6.08 21.24 -5.60
N THR A 403 6.50 21.42 -4.35
CA THR A 403 7.49 20.56 -3.70
C THR A 403 6.89 19.31 -3.07
N ALA A 404 5.55 19.22 -2.97
CA ALA A 404 4.86 18.12 -2.30
C ALA A 404 4.84 16.85 -3.16
N ASP A 405 5.22 15.74 -2.55
CA ASP A 405 5.22 14.39 -3.11
C ASP A 405 5.35 13.36 -1.97
N TRP A 406 5.58 12.06 -2.26
CA TRP A 406 5.73 10.93 -1.31
C TRP A 406 6.90 11.03 -0.31
N LEU A 407 7.27 12.24 0.11
CA LEU A 407 8.35 12.62 1.01
C LEU A 407 9.73 12.62 0.33
N ARG A 408 9.77 12.62 -1.02
CA ARG A 408 11.01 12.79 -1.79
C ARG A 408 11.43 14.26 -1.97
N PRO A 409 12.71 14.62 -1.73
CA PRO A 409 13.20 15.96 -2.02
C PRO A 409 13.40 16.16 -3.53
N GLY A 410 13.44 17.43 -3.97
CA GLY A 410 13.90 17.82 -5.31
C GLY A 410 12.90 17.59 -6.45
N MET A 411 11.61 17.54 -6.15
CA MET A 411 10.55 17.23 -7.12
C MET A 411 10.25 18.34 -8.15
N THR A 412 10.62 19.58 -7.85
CA THR A 412 10.29 20.77 -8.66
C THR A 412 11.01 20.82 -10.01
N GLY A 413 10.48 21.62 -10.94
CA GLY A 413 11.08 21.89 -12.24
C GLY A 413 10.66 20.89 -13.31
N HIS A 414 11.39 20.84 -14.43
CA HIS A 414 11.08 19.91 -15.53
C HIS A 414 11.44 18.47 -15.18
N ASN A 415 10.46 17.76 -14.62
CA ASN A 415 10.65 16.49 -13.95
C ASN A 415 10.28 15.29 -14.84
N LEU A 416 11.06 14.20 -14.75
CA LEU A 416 10.88 12.97 -15.52
C LEU A 416 9.58 12.24 -15.14
N GLU A 417 9.38 11.99 -13.84
CA GLU A 417 8.26 11.23 -13.31
C GLU A 417 6.94 11.90 -13.68
N ALA A 418 6.78 13.19 -13.37
CA ALA A 418 5.56 13.95 -13.68
C ALA A 418 5.25 13.95 -15.19
N SER A 419 6.29 14.03 -16.03
CA SER A 419 6.15 14.00 -17.49
C SER A 419 5.70 12.63 -18.01
N ALA A 420 6.28 11.54 -17.49
CA ALA A 420 5.91 10.17 -17.85
C ALA A 420 4.52 9.77 -17.32
N LEU A 421 4.16 10.25 -16.12
CA LEU A 421 2.81 10.14 -15.56
C LEU A 421 1.78 10.82 -16.48
N LEU A 422 2.01 12.08 -16.88
CA LEU A 422 1.09 12.79 -17.76
C LEU A 422 0.94 12.08 -19.12
N TYR A 423 2.03 11.56 -19.69
CA TYR A 423 1.96 10.77 -20.92
C TYR A 423 1.01 9.57 -20.76
N THR A 424 1.12 8.86 -19.64
CA THR A 424 0.27 7.71 -19.31
C THR A 424 -1.18 8.13 -19.11
N VAL A 425 -1.42 9.22 -18.37
CA VAL A 425 -2.75 9.80 -18.14
C VAL A 425 -3.42 10.15 -19.46
N LEU A 426 -2.71 10.75 -20.43
CA LEU A 426 -3.28 11.10 -21.74
C LEU A 426 -3.75 9.85 -22.52
N SER A 427 -2.97 8.78 -22.51
CA SER A 427 -3.35 7.49 -23.12
C SER A 427 -4.59 6.88 -22.46
N ARG A 428 -4.62 6.86 -21.11
CA ARG A 428 -5.76 6.31 -20.35
C ARG A 428 -7.01 7.19 -20.47
N SER A 429 -6.84 8.51 -20.53
CA SER A 429 -7.92 9.47 -20.78
C SER A 429 -8.57 9.26 -22.15
N GLY A 430 -7.76 8.95 -23.18
CA GLY A 430 -8.27 8.58 -24.50
C GLY A 430 -9.16 7.33 -24.45
N THR A 431 -8.78 6.35 -23.62
CA THR A 431 -9.58 5.13 -23.40
C THR A 431 -10.90 5.45 -22.68
N LEU A 432 -10.86 6.29 -21.64
CA LEU A 432 -12.06 6.75 -20.93
C LEU A 432 -13.03 7.48 -21.85
N ALA A 433 -12.52 8.40 -22.68
CA ALA A 433 -13.31 9.11 -23.69
C ALA A 433 -13.98 8.13 -24.66
N GLY A 434 -13.24 7.12 -25.13
CA GLY A 434 -13.77 6.05 -25.99
C GLY A 434 -14.92 5.27 -25.36
N TRP A 435 -14.82 4.90 -24.07
CA TRP A 435 -15.91 4.22 -23.35
C TRP A 435 -17.15 5.09 -23.15
N LEU A 436 -16.99 6.41 -23.13
CA LEU A 436 -18.09 7.37 -23.09
C LEU A 436 -18.67 7.68 -24.49
N GLY A 437 -17.99 7.25 -25.56
CA GLY A 437 -18.35 7.57 -26.94
C GLY A 437 -17.96 8.99 -27.37
N TYR A 438 -16.96 9.59 -26.73
CA TYR A 438 -16.39 10.89 -27.09
C TYR A 438 -15.13 10.76 -27.94
N ASP A 439 -14.93 11.72 -28.85
CA ASP A 439 -13.70 11.84 -29.62
C ASP A 439 -12.52 12.29 -28.74
N VAL A 440 -11.34 11.75 -29.01
CA VAL A 440 -10.11 12.14 -28.32
C VAL A 440 -9.60 13.48 -28.88
N PRO A 441 -9.43 14.53 -28.05
CA PRO A 441 -8.92 15.81 -28.51
C PRO A 441 -7.52 15.68 -29.15
N PRO A 442 -7.28 16.23 -30.35
CA PRO A 442 -5.96 16.17 -31.00
C PRO A 442 -4.81 16.74 -30.15
N LEU A 443 -5.12 17.71 -29.28
CA LEU A 443 -4.17 18.30 -28.35
C LEU A 443 -3.48 17.25 -27.47
N TRP A 444 -4.18 16.19 -27.05
CA TRP A 444 -3.61 15.16 -26.18
C TRP A 444 -2.44 14.42 -26.87
N GLY A 445 -2.65 14.00 -28.12
CA GLY A 445 -1.59 13.38 -28.93
C GLY A 445 -0.45 14.36 -29.28
N VAL A 446 -0.75 15.65 -29.47
CA VAL A 446 0.29 16.68 -29.64
C VAL A 446 1.13 16.84 -28.39
N THR A 447 0.51 16.86 -27.20
CA THR A 447 1.22 16.93 -25.93
C THR A 447 2.08 15.70 -25.69
N GLN A 448 1.59 14.49 -26.00
CA GLN A 448 2.39 13.25 -25.92
C GLN A 448 3.67 13.32 -26.76
N LYS A 449 3.59 13.82 -28.00
CA LYS A 449 4.77 14.00 -28.86
C LYS A 449 5.76 15.04 -28.33
N ARG A 450 5.26 16.08 -27.64
CA ARG A 450 6.11 17.05 -26.95
C ARG A 450 6.86 16.39 -25.79
N LEU A 451 6.18 15.55 -25.02
CA LEU A 451 6.75 14.76 -23.92
C LEU A 451 7.84 13.79 -24.40
N GLU A 452 7.61 13.06 -25.49
CA GLU A 452 8.63 12.19 -26.13
C GLU A 452 9.91 12.96 -26.49
N THR A 453 9.75 14.17 -27.01
CA THR A 453 10.87 15.07 -27.31
C THR A 453 11.57 15.54 -26.03
N GLY A 454 10.81 15.81 -24.97
CA GLY A 454 11.34 16.18 -23.65
C GLY A 454 12.15 15.07 -22.99
N PHE A 455 11.66 13.82 -23.00
CA PHE A 455 12.36 12.67 -22.40
C PHE A 455 13.77 12.51 -22.97
N SER A 456 13.93 12.70 -24.28
CA SER A 456 15.24 12.63 -24.95
C SER A 456 16.28 13.60 -24.36
N ARG A 457 15.86 14.70 -23.73
CA ARG A 457 16.75 15.68 -23.06
C ARG A 457 17.24 15.23 -21.69
N LEU A 458 16.52 14.31 -21.05
CA LEU A 458 16.84 13.77 -19.72
C LEU A 458 17.67 12.48 -19.81
N TYR A 459 17.87 11.91 -20.99
CA TYR A 459 18.64 10.68 -21.14
C TYR A 459 20.12 10.91 -20.81
N CYS A 460 20.70 10.02 -19.99
CA CYS A 460 22.10 10.03 -19.61
C CYS A 460 22.82 8.84 -20.26
N PRO A 461 23.41 9.01 -21.46
CA PRO A 461 23.96 7.89 -22.23
C PRO A 461 25.03 7.10 -21.47
N GLU A 462 25.86 7.78 -20.68
CA GLU A 462 26.95 7.16 -19.91
C GLU A 462 26.45 6.23 -18.79
N LEU A 463 25.24 6.49 -18.29
CA LEU A 463 24.65 5.77 -17.16
C LEU A 463 23.51 4.84 -17.58
N GLY A 464 23.02 4.97 -18.83
CA GLY A 464 21.95 4.12 -19.39
C GLY A 464 20.56 4.38 -18.82
N LEU A 465 20.38 5.46 -18.06
CA LEU A 465 19.14 5.86 -17.40
C LEU A 465 18.85 7.35 -17.64
N PHE A 466 17.67 7.81 -17.23
CA PHE A 466 17.24 9.19 -17.36
C PHE A 466 17.41 9.92 -16.02
N SER A 467 17.80 11.20 -16.09
CA SER A 467 17.92 12.08 -14.93
C SER A 467 16.57 12.57 -14.43
N ASP A 468 16.52 12.90 -13.14
CA ASP A 468 15.32 13.33 -12.43
C ASP A 468 14.68 14.60 -13.01
N ASN A 469 15.52 15.61 -13.28
CA ASN A 469 15.10 16.85 -13.91
C ASN A 469 16.22 17.44 -14.77
N ILE A 470 15.90 18.48 -15.54
CA ILE A 470 16.89 19.18 -16.39
C ILE A 470 17.81 20.14 -15.61
N GLY A 471 17.48 20.43 -14.35
CA GLY A 471 18.19 21.39 -13.49
C GLY A 471 19.30 20.74 -12.66
N GLN A 472 19.31 21.04 -11.35
CA GLN A 472 20.40 20.66 -10.44
C GLN A 472 20.63 19.14 -10.30
N ARG A 473 19.66 18.32 -10.68
CA ARG A 473 19.73 16.84 -10.60
C ARG A 473 19.97 16.19 -11.96
N SER A 474 20.28 17.00 -12.97
CA SER A 474 20.59 16.58 -14.34
C SER A 474 21.94 15.86 -14.44
N CYS A 475 22.09 15.05 -15.49
CA CYS A 475 23.39 14.52 -15.93
C CYS A 475 24.30 15.55 -16.58
N TYR A 476 23.76 16.73 -16.90
CA TYR A 476 24.49 17.84 -17.50
C TYR A 476 24.30 19.12 -16.66
N PRO A 477 24.79 19.14 -15.40
CA PRO A 477 24.62 20.32 -14.54
C PRO A 477 25.39 21.52 -15.11
N GLU A 478 24.90 22.73 -14.83
CA GLU A 478 25.56 23.97 -15.24
C GLU A 478 26.94 24.15 -14.56
N GLU A 479 27.84 24.89 -15.20
CA GLU A 479 29.21 25.10 -14.71
C GLU A 479 29.20 25.77 -13.32
N GLY A 480 29.65 25.03 -12.29
CA GLY A 480 29.70 25.50 -10.90
C GLY A 480 28.74 24.78 -9.93
N GLN A 481 27.86 23.92 -10.42
CA GLN A 481 26.99 23.10 -9.57
C GLN A 481 27.72 21.85 -9.04
N ARG A 482 27.54 21.56 -7.73
CA ARG A 482 28.31 20.58 -6.95
C ARG A 482 27.71 19.17 -6.92
N TYR A 483 26.51 18.97 -7.44
CA TYR A 483 25.72 17.75 -7.18
C TYR A 483 25.89 16.67 -8.26
N HIS A 484 25.83 15.41 -7.82
CA HIS A 484 25.79 14.23 -8.69
C HIS A 484 24.41 14.09 -9.34
N PRO A 485 24.32 13.57 -10.57
CA PRO A 485 23.03 13.30 -11.21
C PRO A 485 22.21 12.34 -10.37
N ILE A 486 20.91 12.62 -10.25
CA ILE A 486 19.96 11.68 -9.67
C ILE A 486 19.23 11.00 -10.81
N LEU A 487 19.35 9.68 -10.86
CA LEU A 487 18.64 8.81 -11.78
C LEU A 487 17.50 8.18 -10.99
N PRO A 488 16.30 8.78 -10.97
CA PRO A 488 15.28 8.37 -10.02
C PRO A 488 14.75 6.98 -10.36
N GLN A 489 14.46 6.18 -9.33
CA GLN A 489 13.79 4.89 -9.48
C GLN A 489 12.38 5.08 -10.03
N ASP A 490 11.59 5.98 -9.43
CA ASP A 490 10.21 6.25 -9.84
C ASP A 490 10.11 6.76 -11.29
N GLY A 491 10.88 7.79 -11.66
CA GLY A 491 10.81 8.41 -12.99
C GLY A 491 11.23 7.48 -14.14
N ASN A 492 12.28 6.68 -13.94
CA ASN A 492 12.69 5.68 -14.94
C ASN A 492 11.67 4.54 -15.04
N SER A 493 11.04 4.15 -13.94
CA SER A 493 9.97 3.16 -13.93
C SER A 493 8.72 3.66 -14.66
N TRP A 494 8.28 4.90 -14.37
CA TRP A 494 7.16 5.53 -15.07
C TRP A 494 7.41 5.70 -16.57
N LEU A 495 8.65 5.99 -16.97
CA LEU A 495 9.00 6.03 -18.39
C LEU A 495 8.78 4.67 -19.07
N LEU A 496 9.14 3.57 -18.40
CA LEU A 496 8.87 2.21 -18.90
C LEU A 496 7.36 1.91 -18.95
N ILE A 497 6.62 2.24 -17.89
CA ILE A 497 5.15 2.08 -17.80
C ILE A 497 4.43 2.86 -18.92
N SER A 498 4.91 4.06 -19.23
CA SER A 498 4.26 4.97 -20.17
C SER A 498 4.13 4.42 -21.59
N GLY A 499 5.00 3.48 -21.98
CA GLY A 499 5.04 3.00 -23.36
C GLY A 499 5.56 4.04 -24.36
N ALA A 500 6.08 5.19 -23.92
CA ALA A 500 6.54 6.27 -24.79
C ALA A 500 7.62 5.83 -25.79
N ASP A 501 7.60 6.41 -26.99
CA ASP A 501 8.65 6.19 -27.98
C ASP A 501 9.94 6.87 -27.54
N LEU A 502 10.99 6.07 -27.36
CA LEU A 502 12.32 6.54 -26.93
C LEU A 502 13.26 6.78 -28.11
N THR A 503 12.80 6.59 -29.35
CA THR A 503 13.59 6.95 -30.53
C THR A 503 13.76 8.47 -30.60
N PRO A 504 14.97 9.00 -30.88
CA PRO A 504 15.21 10.43 -30.74
C PRO A 504 14.48 11.18 -31.86
N SER A 505 13.47 11.97 -31.49
CA SER A 505 12.73 12.84 -32.40
C SER A 505 13.47 14.17 -32.65
N GLY A 506 14.74 14.11 -33.07
CA GLY A 506 15.55 15.29 -33.40
C GLY A 506 16.99 15.23 -32.93
N HIS A 507 17.81 16.19 -33.39
CA HIS A 507 19.24 16.23 -33.10
C HIS A 507 19.53 16.10 -31.60
N PRO A 508 20.51 15.27 -31.18
CA PRO A 508 20.92 15.19 -29.79
C PRO A 508 21.29 16.59 -29.31
N PHE A 509 20.74 16.98 -28.15
CA PHE A 509 21.07 18.23 -27.50
C PHE A 509 22.59 18.27 -27.28
N LYS A 510 23.31 19.08 -28.07
CA LYS A 510 24.76 19.29 -27.88
C LYS A 510 24.94 20.18 -26.65
N SER A 511 25.05 19.56 -25.47
CA SER A 511 25.54 20.28 -24.29
C SER A 511 27.02 20.66 -24.49
N PRO A 512 27.42 21.91 -24.17
CA PRO A 512 28.81 22.32 -24.20
C PRO A 512 29.56 21.70 -23.01
N LYS A 513 30.47 20.77 -23.30
CA LYS A 513 31.53 20.24 -22.40
C LYS A 513 31.05 19.47 -21.15
N SER A 514 30.71 18.18 -21.33
CA SER A 514 30.73 17.20 -20.23
C SER A 514 32.16 17.02 -19.68
N ARG A 515 32.33 17.03 -18.35
CA ARG A 515 33.59 16.68 -17.65
C ARG A 515 33.77 15.17 -17.44
N PHE A 516 32.76 14.36 -17.73
CA PHE A 516 32.86 12.91 -17.59
C PHE A 516 33.46 12.32 -18.87
N ARG A 517 34.60 11.63 -18.71
CA ARG A 517 35.31 10.96 -19.79
C ARG A 517 34.79 9.52 -19.83
N ALA A 518 33.88 9.22 -20.75
CA ALA A 518 33.29 7.90 -20.92
C ALA A 518 34.36 6.79 -21.01
N PRO A 519 34.27 5.71 -20.21
CA PRO A 519 34.96 4.47 -20.49
C PRO A 519 34.19 3.72 -21.58
N SER A 520 34.69 3.82 -22.82
CA SER A 520 34.16 3.22 -24.06
C SER A 520 32.91 3.90 -24.68
N PRO A 521 32.82 3.92 -26.03
CA PRO A 521 31.63 4.41 -26.71
C PRO A 521 30.50 3.40 -26.54
N LEU A 522 29.46 3.78 -25.80
CA LEU A 522 28.17 3.10 -25.85
C LEU A 522 27.57 3.25 -27.27
N PRO A 523 26.73 2.31 -27.74
CA PRO A 523 26.19 2.33 -29.08
C PRO A 523 25.47 3.67 -29.35
N ASN A 524 25.71 4.28 -30.51
CA ASN A 524 25.16 5.56 -30.95
C ASN A 524 23.63 5.50 -31.26
N GLY A 525 22.82 4.83 -30.41
CA GLY A 525 21.38 4.62 -30.62
C GLY A 525 20.53 4.96 -29.38
N PRO A 526 19.19 5.07 -29.53
CA PRO A 526 18.28 5.28 -28.41
C PRO A 526 18.36 4.16 -27.36
N PRO A 527 18.08 4.45 -26.08
CA PRO A 527 17.98 3.40 -25.07
C PRO A 527 16.84 2.44 -25.42
N THR A 528 17.11 1.16 -25.25
CA THR A 528 16.06 0.12 -25.26
C THR A 528 15.40 0.03 -23.89
N ARG A 529 14.13 -0.40 -23.84
CA ARG A 529 13.42 -0.64 -22.57
C ARG A 529 14.17 -1.63 -21.67
N TRP A 530 14.71 -2.69 -22.28
CA TRP A 530 15.55 -3.67 -21.60
C TRP A 530 16.78 -3.04 -20.92
N GLN A 531 17.48 -2.10 -21.58
CA GLN A 531 18.64 -1.43 -20.98
C GLN A 531 18.27 -0.61 -19.74
N ILE A 532 17.11 0.06 -19.75
CA ILE A 532 16.62 0.83 -18.60
C ILE A 532 16.25 -0.13 -17.46
N SER A 533 15.47 -1.18 -17.77
CA SER A 533 15.11 -2.25 -16.84
C SER A 533 16.35 -2.88 -16.17
N GLU A 534 17.37 -3.23 -16.96
CA GLU A 534 18.63 -3.78 -16.45
C GLU A 534 19.45 -2.75 -15.67
N GLY A 535 19.37 -1.47 -16.06
CA GLY A 535 19.99 -0.36 -15.33
C GLY A 535 19.40 -0.18 -13.93
N LEU A 536 18.08 -0.34 -13.78
CA LEU A 536 17.39 -0.36 -12.49
C LEU A 536 17.82 -1.58 -11.66
N ARG A 537 17.74 -2.78 -12.25
CA ARG A 537 18.10 -4.07 -11.61
C ARG A 537 19.52 -4.08 -11.02
N LYS A 538 20.49 -3.47 -11.71
CA LYS A 538 21.90 -3.39 -11.29
C LYS A 538 22.12 -2.65 -9.97
N ARG A 539 21.17 -1.83 -9.52
CA ARG A 539 21.32 -1.03 -8.29
C ARG A 539 20.85 -1.75 -7.03
N TRP A 540 20.24 -2.92 -7.18
CA TRP A 540 19.66 -3.63 -6.04
C TRP A 540 20.72 -4.05 -5.03
N VAL A 541 20.39 -3.88 -3.77
CA VAL A 541 21.17 -4.36 -2.63
C VAL A 541 20.54 -5.62 -2.07
N LYS A 542 21.12 -6.19 -1.02
CA LYS A 542 20.63 -7.39 -0.31
C LYS A 542 19.13 -7.36 0.05
N HIS A 543 18.58 -6.18 0.33
CA HIS A 543 17.23 -6.05 0.88
C HIS A 543 16.19 -5.47 -0.09
N GLY A 544 16.58 -5.09 -1.33
CA GLY A 544 15.65 -4.50 -2.29
C GLY A 544 16.28 -3.44 -3.18
N ALA A 545 15.42 -2.66 -3.85
CA ALA A 545 15.81 -1.62 -4.78
C ALA A 545 15.92 -0.26 -4.07
N PRO A 546 17.12 0.34 -3.96
CA PRO A 546 17.26 1.67 -3.37
C PRO A 546 16.63 2.75 -4.24
N CYS A 547 16.12 3.81 -3.60
CA CYS A 547 15.57 5.01 -4.26
C CYS A 547 16.64 6.13 -4.26
N PRO A 548 17.42 6.38 -5.33
CA PRO A 548 18.44 7.44 -5.27
C PRO A 548 17.87 8.85 -5.12
N GLU A 549 16.59 9.04 -5.44
CA GLU A 549 15.84 10.26 -5.25
C GLU A 549 15.63 10.63 -3.77
N PHE A 550 15.70 9.64 -2.86
CA PHE A 550 15.77 9.81 -1.41
C PHE A 550 16.86 8.90 -0.82
N PRO A 551 18.07 9.41 -0.54
CA PRO A 551 19.19 8.61 -0.05
C PRO A 551 18.87 7.72 1.16
N ASN A 552 19.55 6.57 1.27
CA ASN A 552 19.37 5.55 2.31
C ASN A 552 18.01 4.82 2.35
N THR A 553 17.12 5.08 1.40
CA THR A 553 15.74 4.55 1.42
C THR A 553 15.55 3.40 0.42
N ILE A 554 14.76 2.41 0.84
CA ILE A 554 14.03 1.50 -0.02
C ILE A 554 12.54 1.78 0.21
N SER A 555 11.80 2.10 -0.85
CA SER A 555 10.38 2.46 -0.81
C SER A 555 9.58 1.49 -1.68
N PRO A 556 8.74 0.63 -1.08
CA PRO A 556 7.80 -0.21 -1.82
C PRO A 556 6.87 0.56 -2.76
N PHE A 557 6.71 1.88 -2.59
CA PHE A 557 6.02 2.73 -3.56
C PHE A 557 6.79 2.82 -4.88
N ALA A 558 8.03 3.30 -4.84
CA ALA A 558 8.90 3.41 -6.01
C ALA A 558 9.24 2.03 -6.59
N SER A 559 9.53 1.04 -5.73
CA SER A 559 9.75 -0.35 -6.14
C SER A 559 8.51 -0.98 -6.76
N GLY A 560 7.31 -0.60 -6.34
CA GLY A 560 6.05 -1.02 -6.95
C GLY A 560 5.93 -0.53 -8.40
N PHE A 561 6.38 0.69 -8.69
CA PHE A 561 6.52 1.16 -10.07
C PHE A 561 7.62 0.42 -10.83
N GLU A 562 8.74 0.11 -10.19
CA GLU A 562 9.83 -0.65 -10.82
C GLU A 562 9.39 -2.06 -11.22
N LEU A 563 8.58 -2.75 -10.41
CA LEU A 563 7.95 -4.02 -10.79
C LEU A 563 7.20 -3.89 -12.12
N LEU A 564 6.37 -2.85 -12.24
CA LEU A 564 5.63 -2.57 -13.46
C LEU A 564 6.57 -2.19 -14.61
N GLY A 565 7.62 -1.40 -14.34
CA GLY A 565 8.61 -1.03 -15.33
C GLY A 565 9.30 -2.25 -15.97
N HIS A 566 9.69 -3.24 -15.17
CA HIS A 566 10.22 -4.51 -15.66
C HIS A 566 9.20 -5.27 -16.51
N VAL A 567 7.97 -5.37 -16.02
CA VAL A 567 6.87 -6.03 -16.71
C VAL A 567 6.56 -5.40 -18.07
N TYR A 568 6.45 -4.07 -18.15
CA TYR A 568 6.25 -3.33 -19.40
C TYR A 568 7.47 -3.38 -20.34
N SER A 569 8.62 -3.83 -19.83
CA SER A 569 9.82 -4.12 -20.62
C SER A 569 9.91 -5.58 -21.09
N GLY A 570 8.96 -6.44 -20.69
CA GLY A 570 8.99 -7.88 -20.95
C GLY A 570 9.79 -8.71 -19.93
N GLU A 571 10.35 -8.08 -18.90
CA GLU A 571 11.24 -8.68 -17.91
C GLU A 571 10.48 -9.15 -16.65
N ILE A 572 9.46 -10.00 -16.83
CA ILE A 572 8.59 -10.45 -15.73
C ILE A 572 9.38 -11.29 -14.69
N ASP A 573 10.39 -12.05 -15.12
CA ASP A 573 11.29 -12.77 -14.21
C ASP A 573 12.05 -11.84 -13.27
N THR A 574 12.44 -10.66 -13.76
CA THR A 574 13.12 -9.62 -12.97
C THR A 574 12.16 -9.02 -11.96
N ALA A 575 10.90 -8.76 -12.35
CA ALA A 575 9.88 -8.29 -11.41
C ALA A 575 9.68 -9.30 -10.25
N VAL A 576 9.55 -10.60 -10.55
CA VAL A 576 9.41 -11.63 -9.51
C VAL A 576 10.67 -11.78 -8.65
N GLU A 577 11.86 -11.59 -9.23
CA GLU A 577 13.12 -11.54 -8.45
C GLU A 577 13.08 -10.41 -7.42
N LEU A 578 12.62 -9.20 -7.80
CA LEU A 578 12.49 -8.08 -6.88
C LEU A 578 11.46 -8.37 -5.77
N MET A 579 10.35 -9.05 -6.08
CA MET A 579 9.37 -9.48 -5.07
C MET A 579 9.99 -10.41 -4.03
N LEU A 580 10.74 -11.42 -4.48
CA LEU A 580 11.41 -12.38 -3.60
C LEU A 580 12.48 -11.70 -2.72
N LEU A 581 13.13 -10.66 -3.23
CA LEU A 581 14.17 -9.90 -2.55
C LEU A 581 13.59 -8.90 -1.53
N GLU A 582 12.79 -7.95 -1.99
CA GLU A 582 12.33 -6.79 -1.21
C GLU A 582 11.11 -7.13 -0.35
N TRP A 583 10.04 -7.64 -0.97
CA TRP A 583 8.86 -8.06 -0.22
C TRP A 583 9.13 -9.31 0.62
N GLY A 584 10.07 -10.15 0.19
CA GLY A 584 10.60 -11.23 1.01
C GLY A 584 11.22 -10.75 2.31
N HIS A 585 11.94 -9.61 2.28
CA HIS A 585 12.45 -8.95 3.48
C HIS A 585 11.34 -8.29 4.30
N LEU A 586 10.36 -7.63 3.70
CA LEU A 586 9.21 -7.06 4.43
C LEU A 586 8.42 -8.13 5.21
N VAL A 587 8.28 -9.33 4.62
CA VAL A 587 7.48 -10.42 5.18
C VAL A 587 8.24 -11.24 6.24
N ASN A 588 9.57 -11.33 6.15
CA ASN A 588 10.38 -12.19 7.04
C ASN A 588 11.43 -11.43 7.87
N GLY A 589 11.64 -10.15 7.61
CA GLY A 589 12.69 -9.34 8.23
C GLY A 589 12.43 -9.10 9.71
N ASP A 590 13.50 -9.01 10.49
CA ASP A 590 13.42 -8.76 11.91
C ASP A 590 12.78 -7.40 12.21
N GLY A 591 11.88 -7.38 13.19
CA GLY A 591 11.20 -6.17 13.64
C GLY A 591 10.00 -5.74 12.80
N PHE A 592 9.79 -6.32 11.62
CA PHE A 592 8.52 -6.17 10.90
C PHE A 592 7.39 -6.98 11.60
N ASN A 593 6.18 -6.96 11.06
CA ASN A 593 4.97 -7.52 11.68
C ASN A 593 4.75 -9.02 11.40
N ASN A 594 5.82 -9.81 11.32
CA ASN A 594 5.78 -11.25 10.99
C ASN A 594 5.07 -11.61 9.66
N GLY A 595 5.00 -10.66 8.73
CA GLY A 595 4.41 -10.87 7.41
C GLY A 595 2.89 -10.86 7.40
N SER A 596 2.27 -10.10 8.33
CA SER A 596 0.83 -9.87 8.32
C SER A 596 0.43 -8.81 7.29
N THR A 597 1.11 -7.65 7.30
CA THR A 597 0.85 -6.50 6.41
C THR A 597 2.18 -5.92 5.91
N LEU A 598 2.15 -5.02 4.93
CA LEU A 598 3.35 -4.50 4.27
C LEU A 598 3.71 -3.09 4.76
N ALA A 599 5.01 -2.85 4.93
CA ALA A 599 5.51 -1.59 5.43
C ALA A 599 5.59 -0.50 4.35
N GLU A 600 5.56 0.74 4.82
CA GLU A 600 5.59 1.94 3.99
C GLU A 600 6.95 2.15 3.30
N GLY A 601 8.04 1.94 4.02
CA GLY A 601 9.40 2.11 3.54
C GLY A 601 10.38 1.63 4.60
N PHE A 602 11.66 1.49 4.26
CA PHE A 602 12.68 1.05 5.21
C PHE A 602 14.08 1.48 4.75
N ARG A 603 15.06 1.33 5.63
CA ARG A 603 16.43 1.77 5.35
C ARG A 603 17.16 0.76 4.47
N ILE A 604 18.10 1.23 3.67
CA ILE A 604 18.84 0.45 2.66
C ILE A 604 19.64 -0.75 3.25
N ASP A 605 19.93 -0.73 4.55
CA ASP A 605 20.57 -1.82 5.28
C ASP A 605 19.57 -2.86 5.83
N GLY A 606 18.27 -2.69 5.59
CA GLY A 606 17.20 -3.59 6.02
C GLY A 606 16.56 -3.23 7.37
N ASP A 607 16.98 -2.14 8.03
CA ASP A 607 16.35 -1.69 9.29
C ASP A 607 14.96 -1.12 9.05
N ILE A 608 14.04 -1.40 9.98
CA ILE A 608 12.65 -0.92 9.97
C ILE A 608 12.49 0.61 9.91
N GLN A 609 13.52 1.40 10.20
CA GLN A 609 13.44 2.84 10.06
C GLN A 609 13.18 3.26 8.61
N TYR A 610 12.08 3.95 8.34
CA TYR A 610 11.92 4.67 7.08
C TYR A 610 12.66 6.02 7.18
N PRO A 611 13.72 6.30 6.39
CA PRO A 611 14.54 7.51 6.55
C PRO A 611 13.80 8.84 6.34
N ALA A 612 12.58 8.81 5.77
CA ALA A 612 11.69 9.97 5.74
C ALA A 612 11.30 10.45 7.15
N TYR A 613 11.46 9.60 8.18
CA TYR A 613 11.11 9.92 9.57
C TYR A 613 12.30 9.78 10.52
N PRO A 614 12.49 10.74 11.44
CA PRO A 614 13.47 10.55 12.51
C PRO A 614 13.02 9.49 13.52
N SER A 615 11.69 9.33 13.72
CA SER A 615 11.17 8.27 14.57
C SER A 615 10.98 6.98 13.79
N ARG A 616 11.71 5.94 14.21
CA ARG A 616 11.55 4.57 13.71
C ARG A 616 10.15 4.02 13.98
N ALA A 617 9.53 4.43 15.11
CA ALA A 617 8.20 3.97 15.50
C ALA A 617 7.07 4.64 14.72
N ARG A 618 7.37 5.70 13.94
CA ARG A 618 6.41 6.36 13.07
C ARG A 618 6.14 5.57 11.81
N ASN A 619 7.12 4.83 11.31
CA ASN A 619 6.97 4.03 10.09
C ASN A 619 5.73 3.13 10.16
N SER A 620 4.89 3.15 9.13
CA SER A 620 3.72 2.29 9.05
C SER A 620 4.12 0.90 8.58
N LEU A 621 3.69 -0.13 9.31
CA LEU A 621 3.83 -1.53 8.86
C LEU A 621 2.57 -2.04 8.15
N ALA A 622 1.65 -1.15 7.82
CA ALA A 622 0.41 -1.45 7.10
C ALA A 622 0.07 -0.31 6.12
N HIS A 623 0.83 -0.20 5.03
CA HIS A 623 0.67 0.85 4.00
C HIS A 623 0.33 0.26 2.62
N GLY A 624 -0.78 0.72 2.06
CA GLY A 624 -1.43 0.19 0.85
C GLY A 624 -0.59 0.33 -0.41
N TRP A 625 0.23 1.37 -0.52
CA TRP A 625 1.15 1.54 -1.65
C TRP A 625 2.17 0.41 -1.84
N ALA A 626 2.37 -0.45 -0.84
CA ALA A 626 3.29 -1.57 -0.91
C ALA A 626 2.65 -2.81 -1.55
N SER A 627 1.38 -2.73 -1.96
CA SER A 627 0.60 -3.89 -2.44
C SER A 627 0.90 -4.32 -3.89
N GLY A 628 1.84 -3.66 -4.58
CA GLY A 628 2.20 -3.91 -5.99
C GLY A 628 2.32 -5.38 -6.41
N PRO A 629 2.96 -6.28 -5.63
CA PRO A 629 3.01 -7.70 -5.97
C PRO A 629 1.65 -8.38 -6.11
N THR A 630 0.66 -7.97 -5.33
CA THR A 630 -0.72 -8.52 -5.38
C THR A 630 -1.31 -8.33 -6.78
N TRP A 631 -1.13 -7.13 -7.33
CA TRP A 631 -1.51 -6.80 -8.69
C TRP A 631 -0.65 -7.56 -9.71
N VAL A 632 0.67 -7.46 -9.60
CA VAL A 632 1.58 -7.97 -10.64
C VAL A 632 1.50 -9.49 -10.81
N LEU A 633 1.42 -10.24 -9.71
CA LEU A 633 1.28 -11.69 -9.72
C LEU A 633 -0.04 -12.13 -10.38
N THR A 634 -1.10 -11.33 -10.27
CA THR A 634 -2.41 -11.67 -10.83
C THR A 634 -2.53 -11.31 -12.30
N GLU A 635 -2.07 -10.13 -12.69
CA GLU A 635 -2.27 -9.66 -14.06
C GLU A 635 -1.18 -10.13 -15.04
N TRP A 636 0.06 -10.36 -14.58
CA TRP A 636 1.17 -10.75 -15.48
C TRP A 636 1.74 -12.15 -15.25
N VAL A 637 1.73 -12.67 -14.02
CA VAL A 637 2.15 -14.07 -13.80
C VAL A 637 0.99 -15.02 -14.13
N LEU A 638 -0.19 -14.82 -13.53
CA LEU A 638 -1.41 -15.53 -13.93
C LEU A 638 -1.97 -15.04 -15.28
N GLY A 639 -1.68 -13.79 -15.65
CA GLY A 639 -2.03 -13.27 -16.96
C GLY A 639 -3.45 -12.72 -17.11
N ILE A 640 -4.22 -12.56 -16.04
CA ILE A 640 -5.62 -12.14 -16.11
C ILE A 640 -5.68 -10.62 -16.33
N GLU A 641 -5.84 -10.19 -17.58
CA GLU A 641 -5.92 -8.79 -17.98
C GLU A 641 -7.36 -8.39 -18.35
N ILE A 642 -7.85 -7.30 -17.75
CA ILE A 642 -9.17 -6.74 -18.07
C ILE A 642 -9.05 -5.70 -19.18
N LYS A 643 -9.84 -5.85 -20.25
CA LYS A 643 -9.76 -4.97 -21.43
C LYS A 643 -10.86 -3.93 -21.49
N THR A 644 -12.03 -4.25 -20.93
CA THR A 644 -13.19 -3.36 -20.95
C THR A 644 -13.80 -3.20 -19.54
N PRO A 645 -14.52 -2.09 -19.29
CA PRO A 645 -15.06 -1.78 -17.98
C PRO A 645 -15.87 -2.93 -17.38
N GLY A 646 -15.55 -3.30 -16.13
CA GLY A 646 -16.23 -4.34 -15.37
C GLY A 646 -15.93 -5.78 -15.82
N GLY A 647 -14.96 -5.99 -16.73
CA GLY A 647 -14.63 -7.32 -17.22
C GLY A 647 -15.58 -7.87 -18.28
N GLY A 648 -16.19 -6.99 -19.09
CA GLY A 648 -16.98 -7.43 -20.25
C GLY A 648 -16.16 -8.21 -21.27
N GLU A 649 -14.90 -7.82 -21.44
CA GLU A 649 -13.87 -8.50 -22.22
C GLU A 649 -12.57 -8.57 -21.40
N TRP A 650 -11.94 -9.74 -21.41
CA TRP A 650 -10.69 -10.02 -20.70
C TRP A 650 -9.78 -10.93 -21.54
N GLU A 651 -8.49 -10.94 -21.22
CA GLU A 651 -7.50 -11.79 -21.87
C GLU A 651 -6.66 -12.51 -20.81
N VAL A 652 -6.34 -13.78 -21.03
CA VAL A 652 -5.34 -14.51 -20.28
C VAL A 652 -4.08 -14.64 -21.11
N LYS A 653 -3.06 -13.87 -20.71
CA LYS A 653 -1.74 -13.83 -21.34
C LYS A 653 -0.65 -13.60 -20.28
N GLY A 654 -0.35 -14.65 -19.52
CA GLY A 654 0.66 -14.58 -18.46
C GLY A 654 1.99 -15.21 -18.87
N THR A 655 2.94 -15.13 -17.94
CA THR A 655 4.24 -15.82 -18.02
C THR A 655 4.48 -16.61 -16.75
N LEU A 656 4.62 -17.93 -16.88
CA LEU A 656 5.10 -18.76 -15.77
C LEU A 656 6.61 -18.54 -15.62
N THR A 657 6.99 -17.69 -14.68
CA THR A 657 8.39 -17.29 -14.45
C THR A 657 9.26 -18.48 -14.05
N LYS A 658 10.57 -18.35 -14.23
CA LYS A 658 11.56 -19.38 -13.84
C LYS A 658 11.52 -19.72 -12.35
N TRP A 659 10.98 -18.81 -11.52
CA TRP A 659 10.82 -18.93 -10.08
C TRP A 659 9.67 -19.84 -9.66
N LEU A 660 8.80 -20.25 -10.59
CA LEU A 660 7.60 -21.03 -10.30
C LEU A 660 7.55 -22.33 -11.12
N GLY A 661 7.18 -23.42 -10.45
CA GLY A 661 6.84 -24.70 -11.08
C GLY A 661 5.37 -24.78 -11.46
N TRP A 662 4.50 -24.14 -10.66
CA TRP A 662 3.07 -24.00 -10.93
C TRP A 662 2.50 -22.76 -10.25
N VAL A 663 1.38 -22.27 -10.79
CA VAL A 663 0.58 -21.19 -10.22
C VAL A 663 -0.90 -21.40 -10.54
N ARG A 664 -1.76 -20.96 -9.62
CA ARG A 664 -3.21 -20.99 -9.73
C ARG A 664 -3.80 -19.76 -9.08
N GLY A 665 -4.82 -19.19 -9.68
CA GLY A 665 -5.58 -18.11 -9.06
C GLY A 665 -6.85 -17.82 -9.81
N GLY A 666 -7.65 -16.93 -9.24
CA GLY A 666 -8.90 -16.51 -9.86
C GLY A 666 -9.34 -15.15 -9.38
N VAL A 667 -10.14 -14.49 -10.21
CA VAL A 667 -10.67 -13.15 -9.96
C VAL A 667 -12.17 -13.15 -10.26
N THR A 668 -12.93 -12.46 -9.42
CA THR A 668 -14.33 -12.09 -9.72
C THR A 668 -14.31 -10.72 -10.39
N LEU A 669 -14.88 -10.64 -11.59
CA LEU A 669 -14.97 -9.43 -12.39
C LEU A 669 -16.04 -8.49 -11.84
N GLY A 670 -15.96 -7.19 -12.16
CA GLY A 670 -16.95 -6.20 -11.74
C GLY A 670 -18.39 -6.50 -12.20
N ASN A 671 -18.56 -7.22 -13.31
CA ASN A 671 -19.86 -7.69 -13.81
C ASN A 671 -20.36 -8.98 -13.12
N GLY A 672 -19.62 -9.53 -12.14
CA GLY A 672 -19.93 -10.76 -11.40
C GLY A 672 -19.43 -12.05 -12.06
N GLY A 673 -18.84 -11.97 -13.26
CA GLY A 673 -18.18 -13.10 -13.90
C GLY A 673 -16.96 -13.59 -13.12
N ARG A 674 -16.54 -14.84 -13.34
CA ARG A 674 -15.36 -15.40 -12.67
C ARG A 674 -14.40 -15.98 -13.68
N VAL A 675 -13.11 -15.72 -13.48
CA VAL A 675 -12.02 -16.28 -14.28
C VAL A 675 -11.07 -16.98 -13.33
N GLU A 676 -10.79 -18.26 -13.59
CA GLU A 676 -9.81 -19.07 -12.87
C GLU A 676 -8.75 -19.55 -13.85
N VAL A 677 -7.48 -19.40 -13.47
CA VAL A 677 -6.32 -19.78 -14.28
C VAL A 677 -5.43 -20.72 -13.47
N LYS A 678 -4.98 -21.79 -14.11
CA LYS A 678 -4.00 -22.75 -13.61
C LYS A 678 -2.88 -22.88 -14.63
N VAL A 679 -1.64 -22.84 -14.17
CA VAL A 679 -0.46 -22.90 -15.03
C VAL A 679 0.60 -23.79 -14.39
N TRP A 680 1.20 -24.72 -15.14
CA TRP A 680 2.25 -25.60 -14.62
C TRP A 680 3.22 -26.06 -15.70
N ARG A 681 4.44 -26.38 -15.28
CA ARG A 681 5.50 -26.91 -16.16
C ARG A 681 5.29 -28.40 -16.42
N VAL A 682 5.53 -28.81 -17.65
CA VAL A 682 5.39 -30.21 -18.10
C VAL A 682 6.55 -30.63 -19.00
N VAL A 683 6.79 -31.93 -19.04
CA VAL A 683 7.75 -32.60 -19.94
C VAL A 683 7.04 -33.72 -20.71
N SER A 684 7.34 -33.84 -22.00
CA SER A 684 6.85 -34.94 -22.86
C SER A 684 7.51 -36.27 -22.46
N LYS A 685 6.71 -37.33 -22.31
CA LYS A 685 7.23 -38.68 -22.05
C LYS A 685 7.99 -39.28 -23.24
N SER A 686 7.61 -38.93 -24.48
CA SER A 686 8.22 -39.53 -25.66
C SER A 686 9.53 -38.85 -26.06
N GLU A 687 9.59 -37.52 -25.98
CA GLU A 687 10.69 -36.73 -26.56
C GLU A 687 11.48 -35.90 -25.53
N ASN A 688 11.10 -35.93 -24.25
CA ASN A 688 11.71 -35.15 -23.16
C ASN A 688 11.73 -33.64 -23.42
N GLU A 689 10.75 -33.16 -24.19
CA GLU A 689 10.57 -31.74 -24.51
C GLU A 689 9.86 -31.01 -23.38
N LYS A 690 10.18 -29.72 -23.18
CA LYS A 690 9.58 -28.89 -22.14
C LYS A 690 8.39 -28.08 -22.67
N GLY A 691 7.43 -27.84 -21.79
CA GLY A 691 6.29 -27.00 -22.08
C GLY A 691 5.61 -26.47 -20.84
N VAL A 692 4.64 -25.58 -21.04
CA VAL A 692 3.80 -24.99 -20.01
C VAL A 692 2.34 -25.16 -20.40
N VAL A 693 1.55 -25.67 -19.48
CA VAL A 693 0.10 -25.86 -19.68
C VAL A 693 -0.65 -24.72 -19.01
N TRP A 694 -1.61 -24.14 -19.73
CA TRP A 694 -2.53 -23.12 -19.29
C TRP A 694 -3.94 -23.70 -19.29
N GLU A 695 -4.54 -23.84 -18.13
CA GLU A 695 -5.95 -24.20 -17.99
C GLU A 695 -6.71 -22.99 -17.48
N VAL A 696 -7.73 -22.58 -18.25
CA VAL A 696 -8.56 -21.42 -17.93
C VAL A 696 -10.01 -21.84 -17.89
N LYS A 697 -10.69 -21.44 -16.83
CA LYS A 697 -12.13 -21.61 -16.66
C LYS A 697 -12.76 -20.22 -16.54
N ALA A 698 -13.82 -20.00 -17.31
CA ALA A 698 -14.62 -18.79 -17.24
C ALA A 698 -16.05 -19.16 -16.85
N ASP A 699 -16.64 -18.41 -15.93
CA ASP A 699 -18.06 -18.54 -15.54
C ASP A 699 -18.80 -17.20 -15.75
N GLY A 700 -20.13 -17.25 -15.75
CA GLY A 700 -21.00 -16.08 -15.96
C GLY A 700 -21.19 -15.71 -17.43
N ASP A 701 -21.76 -14.54 -17.71
CA ASP A 701 -21.89 -14.00 -19.07
C ASP A 701 -20.64 -13.16 -19.40
N THR A 702 -19.52 -13.85 -19.62
CA THR A 702 -18.23 -13.21 -19.92
C THR A 702 -17.70 -13.67 -21.27
N LYS A 703 -16.92 -12.80 -21.90
CA LYS A 703 -16.20 -13.07 -23.14
C LYS A 703 -14.71 -12.82 -22.89
N GLY A 704 -13.87 -13.78 -23.23
CA GLY A 704 -12.44 -13.60 -23.09
C GLY A 704 -11.63 -14.28 -24.19
N ALA A 705 -10.33 -14.17 -24.06
CA ALA A 705 -9.39 -14.92 -24.87
C ALA A 705 -8.27 -15.50 -24.02
N VAL A 706 -7.76 -16.68 -24.37
CA VAL A 706 -6.61 -17.33 -23.75
C VAL A 706 -5.54 -17.46 -24.81
N MET A 707 -4.43 -16.72 -24.68
CA MET A 707 -3.32 -16.74 -25.64
C MET A 707 -3.78 -16.54 -27.11
N GLY A 708 -4.84 -15.74 -27.32
CA GLY A 708 -5.45 -15.47 -28.63
C GLY A 708 -6.62 -16.39 -29.04
N MET A 709 -6.97 -17.40 -28.24
CA MET A 709 -8.13 -18.30 -28.46
C MET A 709 -9.36 -17.79 -27.70
N GLU A 710 -10.50 -17.59 -28.38
CA GLU A 710 -11.72 -17.13 -27.73
C GLU A 710 -12.27 -18.16 -26.72
N ILE A 711 -12.76 -17.66 -25.58
CA ILE A 711 -13.45 -18.45 -24.55
C ILE A 711 -14.71 -17.69 -24.11
N LYS A 712 -15.81 -18.41 -23.95
CA LYS A 712 -17.07 -17.87 -23.41
C LYS A 712 -17.30 -18.37 -22.00
N GLY A 713 -18.12 -17.64 -21.24
CA GLY A 713 -18.51 -18.09 -19.91
C GLY A 713 -19.23 -19.44 -19.93
N GLY A 714 -18.89 -20.29 -18.95
CA GLY A 714 -19.27 -21.69 -18.88
C GLY A 714 -18.30 -22.64 -19.57
N GLU A 715 -17.30 -22.13 -20.30
CA GLU A 715 -16.31 -22.93 -20.99
C GLU A 715 -15.02 -23.10 -20.16
N ARG A 716 -14.30 -24.17 -20.50
CA ARG A 716 -12.96 -24.48 -19.99
C ARG A 716 -12.07 -24.71 -21.20
N VAL A 717 -10.95 -24.03 -21.26
CA VAL A 717 -9.96 -24.16 -22.33
C VAL A 717 -8.63 -24.57 -21.71
N VAL A 718 -7.97 -25.56 -22.31
CA VAL A 718 -6.63 -26.00 -21.89
C VAL A 718 -5.69 -25.94 -23.07
N VAL A 719 -4.57 -25.26 -22.86
CA VAL A 719 -3.60 -24.96 -23.90
C VAL A 719 -2.21 -25.38 -23.45
N LEU A 720 -1.53 -26.17 -24.28
CA LEU A 720 -0.11 -26.48 -24.12
C LEU A 720 0.71 -25.52 -24.98
N VAL A 721 1.67 -24.86 -24.35
CA VAL A 721 2.69 -24.02 -24.99
C VAL A 721 4.01 -24.77 -24.92
N ARG A 722 4.57 -25.13 -26.08
CA ARG A 722 5.91 -25.74 -26.15
C ARG A 722 6.98 -24.67 -26.03
N GLU A 723 7.97 -24.93 -25.18
CA GLU A 723 9.10 -24.03 -24.93
C GLU A 723 10.36 -24.54 -25.65
N GLY A 724 11.12 -23.62 -26.25
CA GLY A 724 12.46 -23.89 -26.78
C GLY A 724 13.53 -23.89 -25.71
N GLU A 725 14.80 -24.11 -26.11
CA GLU A 725 15.92 -24.18 -25.18
C GLU A 725 16.14 -22.88 -24.37
N GLN A 726 15.65 -21.74 -24.87
CA GLN A 726 15.74 -20.44 -24.20
C GLN A 726 14.39 -19.98 -23.62
N GLY A 727 13.39 -20.87 -23.55
CA GLY A 727 12.04 -20.56 -23.04
C GLY A 727 11.15 -19.83 -24.05
N GLU A 728 11.59 -19.72 -25.31
CA GLU A 728 10.79 -19.13 -26.37
C GLU A 728 9.61 -20.02 -26.76
N ARG A 729 8.46 -19.40 -27.04
CA ARG A 729 7.27 -20.12 -27.49
C ARG A 729 7.46 -20.66 -28.90
N ILE A 730 7.53 -21.98 -29.03
CA ILE A 730 7.64 -22.68 -30.33
C ILE A 730 6.27 -22.88 -30.95
N ASP A 731 5.32 -23.39 -30.17
CA ASP A 731 4.01 -23.81 -30.66
C ASP A 731 2.94 -23.72 -29.56
N LEU A 732 1.68 -23.62 -29.97
CA LEU A 732 0.51 -23.55 -29.09
C LEU A 732 -0.59 -24.47 -29.60
N ARG A 733 -1.10 -25.36 -28.72
CA ARG A 733 -2.13 -26.34 -29.07
C ARG A 733 -3.13 -26.54 -27.96
N GLU A 734 -4.38 -26.79 -28.32
CA GLU A 734 -5.42 -27.21 -27.37
C GLU A 734 -5.22 -28.69 -26.98
N VAL A 735 -5.32 -29.00 -25.68
CA VAL A 735 -5.03 -30.32 -25.11
C VAL A 735 -6.08 -30.74 -24.09
N LYS A 736 -6.02 -31.99 -23.61
CA LYS A 736 -6.92 -32.49 -22.55
C LYS A 736 -6.14 -32.87 -21.30
N VAL A 737 -6.69 -32.52 -20.14
CA VAL A 737 -6.17 -32.94 -18.82
C VAL A 737 -6.93 -34.16 -18.35
N VAL A 738 -6.20 -35.23 -18.01
CA VAL A 738 -6.74 -36.48 -17.47
C VAL A 738 -6.23 -36.66 -16.04
N GLY A 739 -7.14 -36.65 -15.08
CA GLY A 739 -6.78 -36.79 -13.67
C GLY A 739 -7.88 -36.33 -12.73
N LYS A 740 -7.53 -36.12 -11.46
CA LYS A 740 -8.47 -35.68 -10.42
C LYS A 740 -8.21 -34.21 -10.08
N GLU A 741 -9.28 -33.49 -9.77
CA GLU A 741 -9.18 -32.20 -9.08
C GLU A 741 -8.91 -32.46 -7.60
N ASN A 742 -7.64 -32.46 -7.21
CA ASN A 742 -7.17 -32.56 -5.83
C ASN A 742 -6.05 -31.52 -5.58
N GLU A 743 -5.42 -31.55 -4.40
CA GLU A 743 -4.33 -30.61 -4.04
C GLU A 743 -3.13 -30.68 -5.01
N GLU A 744 -2.90 -31.83 -5.64
CA GLU A 744 -1.84 -32.08 -6.61
C GLU A 744 -2.34 -32.02 -8.06
N TRP A 745 -3.31 -31.16 -8.37
CA TRP A 745 -3.90 -31.01 -9.70
C TRP A 745 -2.85 -30.77 -10.81
N TYR A 746 -1.70 -30.18 -10.48
CA TYR A 746 -0.58 -29.93 -11.41
C TYR A 746 0.18 -31.21 -11.81
N ARG A 747 -0.03 -32.34 -11.12
CA ARG A 747 0.52 -33.66 -11.47
C ARG A 747 -0.37 -34.44 -12.45
N ASN A 748 -1.53 -33.90 -12.83
CA ASN A 748 -2.42 -34.56 -13.77
C ASN A 748 -1.75 -34.74 -15.14
N THR A 749 -2.05 -35.84 -15.83
CA THR A 749 -1.49 -36.13 -17.14
C THR A 749 -2.18 -35.30 -18.21
N VAL A 750 -1.39 -34.69 -19.09
CA VAL A 750 -1.90 -33.89 -20.21
C VAL A 750 -1.69 -34.67 -21.50
N VAL A 751 -2.78 -34.90 -22.24
CA VAL A 751 -2.77 -35.72 -23.46
C VAL A 751 -2.90 -34.80 -24.67
N GLY A 752 -1.89 -34.84 -25.54
CA GLY A 752 -1.87 -34.13 -26.82
C GLY A 752 -2.52 -34.91 -27.98
N TYR A 753 -2.68 -34.25 -29.14
CA TYR A 753 -3.06 -34.94 -30.38
C TYR A 753 -1.91 -35.86 -30.84
N GLY A 754 -2.17 -37.16 -30.95
CA GLY A 754 -1.16 -38.18 -31.32
C GLY A 754 -0.76 -39.14 -30.19
N GLU A 755 -1.47 -39.13 -29.05
CA GLU A 755 -1.23 -39.97 -27.86
C GLU A 755 0.06 -39.65 -27.07
N ASP A 756 0.75 -38.53 -27.37
CA ASP A 756 1.86 -38.08 -26.51
C ASP A 756 1.34 -37.59 -25.15
N GLU A 757 1.96 -38.09 -24.09
CA GLU A 757 1.61 -37.84 -22.69
C GLU A 757 2.63 -36.88 -22.07
N TRP A 758 2.12 -35.79 -21.52
CA TRP A 758 2.90 -34.77 -20.83
C TRP A 758 2.65 -34.89 -19.32
N VAL A 759 3.72 -34.88 -18.55
CA VAL A 759 3.70 -35.00 -17.08
C VAL A 759 4.41 -33.82 -16.45
N PHE A 760 4.15 -33.56 -15.18
CA PHE A 760 4.80 -32.47 -14.44
C PHE A 760 6.34 -32.58 -14.49
N ASP A 761 7.02 -31.44 -14.66
CA ASP A 761 8.48 -31.36 -14.66
C ASP A 761 9.03 -31.52 -13.23
N GLU A 762 9.28 -32.77 -12.81
CA GLU A 762 9.93 -33.06 -11.51
C GLU A 762 11.40 -32.64 -11.45
N GLU A 763 12.04 -32.36 -12.60
CA GLU A 763 13.43 -31.92 -12.64
C GLU A 763 13.56 -30.41 -12.40
N TRP A 764 12.47 -29.66 -12.55
CA TRP A 764 12.44 -28.23 -12.26
C TRP A 764 12.80 -27.95 -10.80
N LYS A 765 13.69 -26.97 -10.62
CA LYS A 765 14.09 -26.46 -9.31
C LYS A 765 14.09 -24.94 -9.35
N GLU A 766 13.66 -24.35 -8.25
CA GLU A 766 13.73 -22.91 -8.06
C GLU A 766 15.18 -22.43 -8.22
N PRO A 767 15.45 -21.41 -9.06
CA PRO A 767 16.78 -20.87 -9.24
C PRO A 767 17.35 -20.28 -7.94
N VAL A 768 18.67 -20.29 -7.83
CA VAL A 768 19.34 -19.65 -6.69
C VAL A 768 19.40 -18.14 -6.94
N MET A 769 18.87 -17.37 -5.99
CA MET A 769 18.94 -15.90 -6.00
C MET A 769 20.40 -15.41 -6.03
N GLU A 770 20.64 -14.37 -6.83
CA GLU A 770 21.93 -13.68 -6.87
C GLU A 770 22.26 -13.08 -5.48
N LYS A 771 23.47 -13.37 -4.99
CA LYS A 771 23.95 -12.80 -3.72
C LYS A 771 24.33 -11.34 -3.94
N ARG A 772 23.72 -10.45 -3.16
CA ARG A 772 23.96 -9.01 -3.19
C ARG A 772 24.55 -8.54 -1.87
N GLU A 773 25.38 -7.50 -1.94
CA GLU A 773 25.93 -6.84 -0.75
C GLU A 773 24.84 -6.03 -0.05
N GLN A 774 25.00 -5.86 1.27
CA GLN A 774 24.11 -5.01 2.05
C GLN A 774 24.31 -3.54 1.66
N GLY A 775 23.22 -2.78 1.61
CA GLY A 775 23.31 -1.35 1.37
C GLY A 775 24.10 -0.65 2.47
N VAL A 776 24.92 0.31 2.08
CA VAL A 776 25.70 1.12 3.01
C VAL A 776 24.92 2.39 3.34
N VAL A 777 24.68 2.62 4.62
CA VAL A 777 24.01 3.83 5.10
C VAL A 777 25.00 5.00 5.12
N ASP A 778 24.65 6.07 4.42
CA ASP A 778 25.31 7.37 4.54
C ASP A 778 24.71 8.13 5.72
N TRP A 779 25.37 8.05 6.87
CA TRP A 779 24.90 8.69 8.10
C TRP A 779 24.97 10.22 8.04
N GLU A 780 25.87 10.81 7.24
CA GLU A 780 25.97 12.26 7.10
C GLU A 780 24.74 12.79 6.38
N VAL A 781 24.36 12.17 5.25
CA VAL A 781 23.14 12.52 4.52
C VAL A 781 21.89 12.27 5.35
N MET A 782 21.87 11.19 6.14
CA MET A 782 20.76 10.90 7.05
C MET A 782 20.60 11.98 8.13
N GLU A 783 21.70 12.44 8.73
CA GLU A 783 21.66 13.54 9.69
C GLU A 783 21.29 14.86 9.03
N GLU A 784 21.78 15.15 7.83
CA GLU A 784 21.40 16.33 7.05
C GLU A 784 19.90 16.35 6.79
N ASN A 785 19.32 15.24 6.35
CA ASN A 785 17.86 15.10 6.13
C ASN A 785 17.04 15.45 7.38
N PHE A 786 17.57 15.22 8.58
CA PHE A 786 16.91 15.57 9.84
C PHE A 786 17.25 16.98 10.33
N ARG A 787 18.36 17.57 9.88
CA ARG A 787 18.80 18.95 10.20
C ARG A 787 18.16 19.98 9.27
N THR A 788 17.93 19.66 8.00
CA THR A 788 17.21 20.54 7.06
C THR A 788 15.71 20.42 7.29
N GLU A 789 15.15 21.38 8.04
CA GLU A 789 13.78 21.92 7.87
C GLU A 789 12.58 20.95 7.71
N VAL A 790 12.59 19.72 8.24
CA VAL A 790 11.34 18.89 8.28
C VAL A 790 10.56 19.09 9.59
N TRP A 791 11.20 19.56 10.66
CA TRP A 791 10.55 19.81 11.96
C TRP A 791 10.21 21.28 12.22
N GLU A 792 10.89 22.21 11.57
CA GLU A 792 10.50 23.63 11.52
C GLU A 792 9.71 23.96 10.22
N GLY A 793 9.91 23.23 9.11
CA GLY A 793 9.26 23.51 7.82
C GLY A 793 7.81 23.04 7.69
N TRP A 794 7.39 22.05 8.49
CA TRP A 794 5.95 21.80 8.71
C TRP A 794 5.29 22.98 9.44
N GLU A 795 5.99 23.71 10.29
CA GLU A 795 5.46 24.96 10.88
C GLU A 795 5.45 26.11 9.86
N ALA A 796 6.35 26.11 8.88
CA ALA A 796 6.32 27.08 7.78
C ALA A 796 5.15 26.84 6.79
N HIS A 797 4.71 25.60 6.60
CA HIS A 797 3.48 25.29 5.84
C HIS A 797 2.20 25.53 6.64
N VAL A 798 2.29 25.67 7.96
CA VAL A 798 1.19 26.08 8.88
C VAL A 798 1.44 27.53 9.35
N GLY A 799 1.88 28.38 8.43
CA GLY A 799 2.25 29.76 8.71
C GLY A 799 1.07 30.69 9.01
N TRP A 800 0.30 30.47 10.08
CA TRP A 800 -0.63 31.44 10.69
C TRP A 800 -0.90 31.13 12.18
N VAL A 801 0.13 31.20 13.05
CA VAL A 801 -0.09 31.36 14.52
C VAL A 801 0.86 32.40 15.14
N ARG A 802 1.50 33.28 14.35
CA ARG A 802 2.36 34.36 14.89
C ARG A 802 1.74 35.75 14.98
N GLU A 803 0.46 35.94 14.65
CA GLU A 803 -0.22 37.25 14.73
C GLU A 803 -1.51 37.26 15.57
N ALA A 804 -1.53 36.59 16.74
CA ALA A 804 -2.56 36.80 17.75
C ALA A 804 -1.96 37.27 19.10
N GLY A 805 -0.87 38.02 19.01
CA GLY A 805 -0.21 38.71 20.13
C GLY A 805 -0.15 40.21 19.88
N ASP A 806 -1.27 40.82 19.53
CA ASP A 806 -1.61 42.24 19.75
C ASP A 806 -2.98 42.51 19.09
N LEU A 807 -4.05 42.15 19.79
CA LEU A 807 -5.36 42.82 19.84
C LEU A 807 -6.27 42.19 20.90
#